data_AF-A0A2S7PEX3-F1
#
_entry.id   AF-A0A2S7PEX3-F1
#
_cell.length_a   1.000
_cell.length_b   1.000
_cell.length_c   1.000
_cell.angle_alpha   90.00
_cell.angle_beta   90.00
_cell.angle_gamma   90.00
#
_symmetry.space_group_name_H-M   'P 1'
#
loop_
_entity.id
_entity.type
_entity.pdbx_description
1 polymer ?
#
loop_
_entity_poly.entity_id
_entity_poly.type
_entity_poly.pdbx_seq_one_letter_code
_entity_poly.pdbx_strand_id
1 'polypeptide(L)'
;MALYVSDDAIKWHRAVFPHDHKVTEEAYTILESTNYSIQIDVMTTRPSNPMGVFFTSNSNGTFFTRNIEHTNRDMDGIVDFEKVSGIQGIVMVNVVDNWEDVETKARSKKDTYRISAGPAPGLIMGNGNTGKFLEPYDKANLYVSDDAGVTWHKALDGSHKYEFGDQGSILVAVHDGHTDEVKYSLNHGKDWESVKLEKKIRPLELVTTQDSTSLKFLMVAVDDSTKDDEYYTIALDFDEMHERTCKDTDMEDWHARVEDGKPTCLMGHTQSYKRRKADAECFIKKEFEDPVPQTVDCDCTDADFECDYNFVRSDDRKECIQKGALVLPEGACKAFGPDDTFMGSSGWRLIPGNTCKRVGKKQKDDPVERKCADAVSGGPASGKGNATETSFNGGHFVDKLYLERTDASTGSDETVVLRTDKGEIWLSHDHGKKWKQLLKDEKIVRIYSHQYFNDVVFFLTASETVFYSVDRGENIRKFKAPLPPSHNTAAMNFHPKYKDWIIWMGEKCEGAKDCHTVASLTRDRGDEWKTLQRYVRKCEFIGEAPPQRREDKMIYCEVREKENNNADNPWQLVSSADFFDETPEVHFSNVVDFATMSEFIVVATKDNEHNTLKVDTSVDATNFADAKFPHGFEIDHQKAYTVLDSSTHSVFLHVTVNNDEGHEYGTIIKSNSNGTSYVMSLNAVDRDTSGYVDFEKMFGLEGVAMVNVVANADSKNYNKEKKKLKTMITHNDGAEWDYIKPPPNGGADGKKFGCSGGLDKCSLNIHGYTERSDKSHTFSSPAAIGLMMGVGNVGQYLTEYDKADTFMTSDGGINWKFVKQGTYMWEFGDQGSIVVIVKEDAETKVVYYSLNEGDTWIEYQFSDSNMKVSDLTTVPSDNARNFLLWGTIDGKLTTINLDFSGLTDRQCKLDENNVEGGDYYLWTPKHPKQDDDCLFGHVSQYHRKRTDADCYNGRLIPSLHDIAKNCGCTRRDFECDLNYERQADGSCVLIKGYSPPDHSLVCKNDPEAVEWLEPTGYRRIPITTCEGGKEFDASTAHPCSGHEDEFNKKHSTSGWTIFFAVIIPFAAAGGIGYWVWRNWTGKFGQIRLGEQSSFNDEAPYIKYPVMFVAGAVAVAQAIPLLASSLWRSASSALGRGSGSSRRFTTRDSFARGRGDYAVVDEDEGELLGEDSDEDA
;
A
#
# COMPACT_ATOMS: atom_id res chain seq x y z
N MET A 1 1.22 6.31 5.05
CA MET A 1 2.57 6.43 5.62
C MET A 1 2.59 5.85 7.04
N ALA A 2 3.61 5.05 7.40
CA ALA A 2 3.81 4.52 8.75
C ALA A 2 5.27 4.73 9.17
N LEU A 3 5.49 5.14 10.42
CA LEU A 3 6.83 5.35 10.98
C LEU A 3 7.15 4.18 11.92
N TYR A 4 8.35 3.61 11.82
CA TYR A 4 8.86 2.57 12.70
C TYR A 4 10.14 3.05 13.38
N VAL A 5 10.33 2.65 14.63
CA VAL A 5 11.45 3.02 15.48
C VAL A 5 12.05 1.75 16.07
N SER A 6 13.37 1.70 16.13
CA SER A 6 14.12 0.62 16.75
C SER A 6 15.29 1.21 17.52
N ASP A 7 15.57 0.68 18.70
CA ASP A 7 16.74 0.99 19.52
C ASP A 7 17.91 0.02 19.26
N ASP A 8 17.63 -1.17 18.71
CA ASP A 8 18.59 -2.24 18.44
C ASP A 8 18.77 -2.57 16.94
N ALA A 9 18.01 -1.93 16.05
CA ALA A 9 17.88 -2.21 14.61
C ALA A 9 17.36 -3.62 14.24
N ILE A 10 16.99 -4.44 15.23
CA ILE A 10 16.48 -5.82 15.06
C ILE A 10 14.96 -5.82 15.27
N LYS A 11 14.51 -5.23 16.37
CA LYS A 11 13.09 -5.13 16.73
C LYS A 11 12.57 -3.76 16.36
N TRP A 12 11.67 -3.74 15.40
CA TRP A 12 11.03 -2.53 14.92
C TRP A 12 9.66 -2.37 15.57
N HIS A 13 9.49 -1.29 16.31
CA HIS A 13 8.23 -0.89 16.91
C HIS A 13 7.58 0.19 16.06
N ARG A 14 6.30 0.05 15.76
CA ARG A 14 5.56 1.11 15.06
C ARG A 14 5.44 2.33 15.98
N ALA A 15 5.81 3.50 15.49
CA ALA A 15 5.53 4.76 16.17
C ALA A 15 4.04 5.05 16.17
N VAL A 16 3.51 5.34 17.35
CA VAL A 16 2.09 5.55 17.60
C VAL A 16 1.86 7.00 18.02
N PHE A 17 1.07 7.72 17.22
CA PHE A 17 0.65 9.08 17.50
C PHE A 17 -0.74 9.10 18.17
N PRO A 18 -1.13 10.19 18.85
CA PRO A 18 -2.47 10.33 19.41
C PRO A 18 -3.55 10.15 18.32
N HIS A 19 -4.69 9.57 18.67
CA HIS A 19 -5.79 9.21 17.75
C HIS A 19 -6.28 10.35 16.81
N ASP A 20 -6.17 11.61 17.24
CA ASP A 20 -6.57 12.81 16.48
C ASP A 20 -5.41 13.40 15.65
N HIS A 21 -4.27 12.70 15.57
CA HIS A 21 -3.13 13.10 14.76
C HIS A 21 -2.50 11.94 14.02
N LYS A 22 -2.46 12.02 12.70
CA LYS A 22 -1.88 10.97 11.84
C LYS A 22 -0.66 11.53 11.11
N VAL A 23 0.38 10.70 10.97
CA VAL A 23 1.46 10.97 10.02
C VAL A 23 0.90 10.74 8.63
N THR A 24 0.46 11.81 7.98
CA THR A 24 -0.05 11.77 6.60
C THR A 24 1.10 11.97 5.62
N GLU A 25 0.89 11.61 4.35
CA GLU A 25 1.91 11.71 3.31
C GLU A 25 2.38 13.14 2.98
N GLU A 26 1.81 14.17 3.62
CA GLU A 26 2.11 15.54 3.22
C GLU A 26 3.52 15.99 3.65
N ALA A 27 3.93 15.83 4.93
CA ALA A 27 5.33 15.95 5.40
C ALA A 27 5.47 15.77 6.93
N TYR A 28 6.63 15.29 7.40
CA TYR A 28 7.08 15.40 8.80
C TYR A 28 8.57 15.72 8.84
N THR A 29 9.04 16.32 9.93
CA THR A 29 10.44 16.67 10.16
C THR A 29 10.90 16.10 11.50
N ILE A 30 11.90 15.21 11.50
CA ILE A 30 12.54 14.76 12.75
C ILE A 30 13.44 15.90 13.23
N LEU A 31 13.16 16.40 14.42
CA LEU A 31 13.89 17.50 15.04
C LEU A 31 15.06 16.98 15.87
N GLU A 32 15.90 17.90 16.32
CA GLU A 32 17.03 17.56 17.18
C GLU A 32 16.53 16.93 18.50
N SER A 33 16.71 15.62 18.59
CA SER A 33 16.16 14.79 19.65
C SER A 33 17.06 14.76 20.90
N THR A 34 16.55 14.18 21.98
CA THR A 34 17.36 13.94 23.20
C THR A 34 17.91 12.51 23.17
N ASN A 35 18.84 12.19 24.09
CA ASN A 35 19.31 10.81 24.26
C ASN A 35 18.22 9.87 24.78
N TYR A 36 17.05 10.39 25.16
CA TYR A 36 15.98 9.66 25.81
C TYR A 36 14.63 9.80 25.11
N SER A 37 14.52 10.55 24.01
CA SER A 37 13.24 10.77 23.33
C SER A 37 13.45 11.36 21.94
N ILE A 38 12.64 10.89 20.98
CA ILE A 38 12.56 11.42 19.62
C ILE A 38 11.62 12.63 19.60
N GLN A 39 12.06 13.67 18.92
CA GLN A 39 11.32 14.90 18.68
C GLN A 39 10.92 14.99 17.22
N ILE A 40 9.65 15.24 16.94
CA ILE A 40 9.11 15.26 15.57
C ILE A 40 8.09 16.38 15.40
N ASP A 41 8.15 17.06 14.27
CA ASP A 41 7.14 18.00 13.81
C ASP A 41 6.34 17.37 12.67
N VAL A 42 5.01 17.32 12.80
CA VAL A 42 4.14 16.74 11.77
C VAL A 42 3.35 17.87 11.10
N MET A 43 3.40 17.96 9.77
CA MET A 43 2.68 18.99 9.04
C MET A 43 1.18 18.75 9.08
N THR A 44 0.41 19.80 9.39
CA THR A 44 -1.06 19.75 9.48
C THR A 44 -1.78 20.54 8.41
N THR A 45 -1.04 21.37 7.67
CA THR A 45 -1.58 22.20 6.59
C THR A 45 -0.93 21.89 5.25
N ARG A 46 -1.37 22.58 4.21
CA ARG A 46 -0.92 22.38 2.83
C ARG A 46 0.56 22.75 2.67
N PRO A 47 1.31 22.08 1.77
CA PRO A 47 2.71 22.41 1.47
C PRO A 47 2.97 23.88 1.10
N SER A 48 1.98 24.57 0.54
CA SER A 48 2.08 25.99 0.14
C SER A 48 2.05 26.98 1.32
N ASN A 49 1.54 26.59 2.49
CA ASN A 49 1.55 27.40 3.72
C ASN A 49 1.77 26.48 4.94
N PRO A 50 2.94 25.85 5.05
CA PRO A 50 3.10 24.71 5.93
C PRO A 50 3.16 25.16 7.40
N MET A 51 2.39 24.51 8.26
CA MET A 51 2.42 24.61 9.72
C MET A 51 2.47 23.19 10.28
N GLY A 52 3.07 23.04 11.45
CA GLY A 52 3.23 21.74 12.08
C GLY A 52 2.63 21.66 13.47
N VAL A 53 2.76 20.46 14.04
CA VAL A 53 2.52 20.15 15.44
C VAL A 53 3.70 19.36 15.96
N PHE A 54 4.24 19.80 17.08
CA PHE A 54 5.42 19.22 17.72
C PHE A 54 5.03 18.10 18.68
N PHE A 55 5.70 16.94 18.54
CA PHE A 55 5.54 15.75 19.36
C PHE A 55 6.86 15.29 19.96
N THR A 56 6.77 14.67 21.14
CA THR A 56 7.90 13.99 21.79
C THR A 56 7.52 12.55 22.13
N SER A 57 8.42 11.62 21.83
CA SER A 57 8.23 10.21 22.16
C SER A 57 8.47 9.91 23.63
N ASN A 58 7.97 8.76 24.09
CA ASN A 58 8.49 8.10 25.28
C ASN A 58 9.92 7.55 25.04
N SER A 59 10.52 6.94 26.07
CA SER A 59 11.93 6.55 26.07
C SER A 59 12.36 5.51 25.04
N ASN A 60 11.45 4.65 24.60
CA ASN A 60 11.70 3.66 23.55
C ASN A 60 11.23 4.13 22.15
N GLY A 61 10.84 5.40 22.01
CA GLY A 61 10.44 5.96 20.72
C GLY A 61 9.09 5.48 20.17
N THR A 62 8.33 4.68 20.92
CA THR A 62 7.12 4.03 20.42
C THR A 62 5.87 4.91 20.50
N PHE A 63 5.69 5.65 21.60
CA PHE A 63 4.47 6.43 21.85
C PHE A 63 4.77 7.93 21.87
N PHE A 64 4.14 8.68 20.95
CA PHE A 64 4.30 10.11 20.82
C PHE A 64 3.21 10.87 21.56
N THR A 65 3.61 11.91 22.29
CA THR A 65 2.71 12.84 22.97
C THR A 65 2.80 14.21 22.30
N ARG A 66 1.66 14.86 22.13
CA ARG A 66 1.57 16.22 21.57
C ARG A 66 2.08 17.25 22.58
N ASN A 67 2.91 18.18 22.12
CA ASN A 67 3.53 19.22 22.96
C ASN A 67 3.16 20.65 22.56
N ILE A 68 3.40 21.06 21.31
CA ILE A 68 3.20 22.45 20.85
C ILE A 68 2.44 22.44 19.53
N GLU A 69 1.39 23.26 19.45
CA GLU A 69 0.55 23.44 18.26
C GLU A 69 1.08 24.58 17.39
N HIS A 70 0.77 24.51 16.08
CA HIS A 70 1.01 25.57 15.10
C HIS A 70 2.47 26.05 15.03
N THR A 71 3.40 25.10 15.06
CA THR A 71 4.83 25.40 14.85
C THR A 71 5.05 26.02 13.47
N ASN A 72 5.94 27.01 13.42
CA ASN A 72 6.33 27.64 12.16
C ASN A 72 7.30 26.75 11.39
N ARG A 73 7.01 26.50 10.11
CA ARG A 73 7.88 25.75 9.20
C ARG A 73 7.81 26.34 7.80
N ASP A 74 8.87 26.19 7.01
CA ASP A 74 8.91 26.64 5.62
C ASP A 74 8.53 25.54 4.61
N MET A 75 8.49 25.91 3.32
CA MET A 75 8.13 25.00 2.22
C MET A 75 9.15 23.87 2.00
N ASP A 76 10.37 24.06 2.52
CA ASP A 76 11.43 23.05 2.52
C ASP A 76 11.34 22.15 3.75
N GLY A 77 10.34 22.34 4.63
CA GLY A 77 10.13 21.52 5.81
C GLY A 77 11.11 21.82 6.95
N ILE A 78 11.84 22.93 6.89
CA ILE A 78 12.65 23.44 7.99
C ILE A 78 11.70 24.04 9.02
N VAL A 79 11.80 23.55 10.26
CA VAL A 79 10.99 24.01 11.38
C VAL A 79 11.81 25.02 12.18
N ASP A 80 11.17 26.12 12.58
CA ASP A 80 11.78 27.12 13.49
C ASP A 80 11.89 26.51 14.90
N PHE A 81 12.84 25.60 15.06
CA PHE A 81 13.13 24.83 16.26
C PHE A 81 14.64 24.89 16.52
N GLU A 82 15.03 25.24 17.75
CA GLU A 82 16.42 25.25 18.19
C GLU A 82 16.53 24.59 19.57
N LYS A 83 17.41 23.60 19.72
CA LYS A 83 17.79 23.04 21.02
C LYS A 83 19.02 23.75 21.54
N VAL A 84 19.01 24.15 22.80
CA VAL A 84 20.16 24.85 23.39
C VAL A 84 21.29 23.83 23.61
N SER A 85 22.38 23.99 22.86
CA SER A 85 23.49 23.05 22.86
C SER A 85 24.09 22.88 24.27
N GLY A 86 24.42 21.63 24.60
CA GLY A 86 25.03 21.27 25.88
C GLY A 86 24.11 21.33 27.12
N ILE A 87 22.86 21.81 27.01
CA ILE A 87 21.94 21.95 28.16
C ILE A 87 20.68 21.11 27.96
N GLN A 88 20.44 20.15 28.86
CA GLN A 88 19.28 19.26 28.74
C GLN A 88 17.99 20.00 29.11
N GLY A 89 16.93 19.81 28.31
CA GLY A 89 15.57 20.26 28.64
C GLY A 89 15.21 21.69 28.22
N ILE A 90 16.05 22.38 27.45
CA ILE A 90 15.77 23.73 26.93
C ILE A 90 15.72 23.70 25.39
N VAL A 91 14.57 24.04 24.84
CA VAL A 91 14.33 24.19 23.40
C VAL A 91 13.56 25.50 23.16
N MET A 92 13.79 26.12 22.02
CA MET A 92 13.09 27.31 21.54
C MET A 92 12.35 26.98 20.26
N VAL A 93 11.10 27.42 20.15
CA VAL A 93 10.28 27.25 18.95
C VAL A 93 9.49 28.51 18.64
N ASN A 94 9.31 28.80 17.36
CA ASN A 94 8.36 29.82 16.91
C ASN A 94 7.00 29.20 16.59
N VAL A 95 5.92 29.88 16.98
CA VAL A 95 4.54 29.47 16.74
C VAL A 95 3.78 30.51 15.93
N VAL A 96 2.77 30.07 15.20
CA VAL A 96 1.93 30.92 14.34
C VAL A 96 0.63 31.29 15.07
N ASP A 97 0.52 32.54 15.53
CA ASP A 97 -0.65 33.01 16.28
C ASP A 97 -1.91 33.16 15.39
N ASN A 98 -1.74 33.53 14.12
CA ASN A 98 -2.82 33.71 13.14
C ASN A 98 -3.09 32.44 12.32
N TRP A 99 -3.00 31.26 12.93
CA TRP A 99 -3.06 29.96 12.25
C TRP A 99 -4.34 29.74 11.42
N GLU A 100 -5.52 30.20 11.87
CA GLU A 100 -6.80 30.07 11.14
C GLU A 100 -6.75 30.73 9.74
N ASP A 101 -6.10 31.89 9.66
CA ASP A 101 -5.92 32.63 8.40
C ASP A 101 -4.95 31.92 7.46
N VAL A 102 -3.91 31.30 8.02
CA VAL A 102 -2.88 30.56 7.29
C VAL A 102 -3.45 29.27 6.70
N GLU A 103 -4.33 28.58 7.42
CA GLU A 103 -4.96 27.34 6.96
C GLU A 103 -5.95 27.58 5.79
N THR A 104 -6.61 28.73 5.81
CA THR A 104 -7.69 29.05 4.86
C THR A 104 -7.21 29.76 3.59
N LYS A 105 -6.13 30.55 3.63
CA LYS A 105 -5.66 31.39 2.52
C LYS A 105 -4.48 30.75 1.78
N ALA A 106 -4.55 30.70 0.44
CA ALA A 106 -3.53 30.08 -0.41
C ALA A 106 -2.14 30.76 -0.36
N ARG A 107 -2.02 31.99 0.14
CA ARG A 107 -0.74 32.71 0.31
C ARG A 107 -0.79 33.64 1.53
N SER A 108 -0.39 33.12 2.67
CA SER A 108 -0.16 33.91 3.88
C SER A 108 1.34 34.22 4.01
N LYS A 109 1.71 35.45 4.38
CA LYS A 109 3.11 35.78 4.65
C LYS A 109 3.48 35.22 6.03
N LYS A 110 4.51 34.37 6.06
CA LYS A 110 5.21 33.95 7.27
C LYS A 110 6.66 34.34 7.11
N ASP A 111 7.26 34.84 8.19
CA ASP A 111 8.67 35.15 8.23
C ASP A 111 9.38 34.03 9.02
N THR A 112 10.47 33.48 8.49
CA THR A 112 11.30 32.45 9.14
C THR A 112 12.62 33.05 9.61
N TYR A 113 13.11 32.61 10.78
CA TYR A 113 14.30 33.16 11.42
C TYR A 113 15.21 32.07 11.93
N ARG A 114 16.51 32.34 11.84
CA ARG A 114 17.54 31.46 12.35
C ARG A 114 18.04 31.95 13.72
N ILE A 115 17.76 31.18 14.75
CA ILE A 115 18.40 31.27 16.07
C ILE A 115 19.56 30.29 16.06
N SER A 116 20.71 30.63 16.65
CA SER A 116 21.81 29.66 16.78
C SER A 116 22.34 29.64 18.21
N ALA A 117 22.38 28.45 18.82
CA ALA A 117 23.16 28.18 20.01
C ALA A 117 24.57 27.70 19.61
N GLY A 118 25.61 28.27 20.22
CA GLY A 118 26.98 27.76 20.07
C GLY A 118 27.30 26.67 21.10
N PRO A 119 28.45 25.98 20.99
CA PRO A 119 28.89 24.98 21.96
C PRO A 119 29.32 25.57 23.32
N ALA A 120 29.18 26.89 23.50
CA ALA A 120 29.49 27.59 24.73
C ALA A 120 28.30 27.56 25.70
N PRO A 121 28.41 26.95 26.90
CA PRO A 121 27.29 26.79 27.81
C PRO A 121 26.58 28.09 28.16
N GLY A 122 25.30 28.18 27.77
CA GLY A 122 24.39 29.28 28.10
C GLY A 122 24.47 30.50 27.18
N LEU A 123 25.35 30.51 26.18
CA LEU A 123 25.43 31.61 25.21
C LEU A 123 24.57 31.34 23.98
N ILE A 124 23.68 32.28 23.68
CA ILE A 124 22.80 32.22 22.51
C ILE A 124 22.81 33.56 21.78
N MET A 125 22.83 33.52 20.45
CA MET A 125 22.70 34.70 19.59
C MET A 125 21.52 34.50 18.63
N GLY A 126 20.79 35.57 18.37
CA GLY A 126 19.61 35.51 17.51
C GLY A 126 19.23 36.87 16.94
N ASN A 127 18.77 36.89 15.69
CA ASN A 127 18.15 38.07 15.09
C ASN A 127 16.65 38.08 15.43
N GLY A 128 16.17 39.15 16.04
CA GLY A 128 14.75 39.29 16.39
C GLY A 128 14.33 40.74 16.68
N ASN A 129 13.15 40.92 17.25
CA ASN A 129 12.65 42.23 17.68
C ASN A 129 11.88 42.10 19.00
N THR A 130 11.69 43.24 19.67
CA THR A 130 10.73 43.35 20.78
C THR A 130 9.37 43.74 20.22
N GLY A 131 8.29 43.06 20.63
CA GLY A 131 6.95 43.32 20.09
C GLY A 131 5.96 42.19 20.39
N LYS A 132 4.75 42.31 19.84
CA LYS A 132 3.73 41.24 19.91
C LYS A 132 4.01 40.09 18.94
N PHE A 133 4.67 40.40 17.82
CA PHE A 133 4.95 39.48 16.74
C PHE A 133 6.36 39.76 16.20
N LEU A 134 6.90 38.77 15.49
CA LEU A 134 8.19 38.85 14.83
C LEU A 134 8.06 39.72 13.57
N GLU A 135 8.84 40.79 13.50
CA GLU A 135 8.89 41.69 12.34
C GLU A 135 9.87 41.19 11.30
N PRO A 136 9.64 41.45 9.99
CA PRO A 136 10.50 41.03 8.88
C PRO A 136 12.00 41.12 9.17
N TYR A 137 12.78 40.15 8.69
CA TYR A 137 14.20 39.98 9.01
C TYR A 137 15.06 41.24 8.79
N ASP A 138 14.72 42.09 7.81
CA ASP A 138 15.40 43.36 7.55
C ASP A 138 15.23 44.41 8.66
N LYS A 139 14.25 44.23 9.55
CA LYS A 139 14.01 45.06 10.74
C LYS A 139 14.50 44.41 12.04
N ALA A 140 14.99 43.19 11.96
CA ALA A 140 15.51 42.48 13.12
C ALA A 140 16.77 43.17 13.65
N ASN A 141 17.06 42.96 14.93
CA ASN A 141 18.29 43.34 15.58
C ASN A 141 18.95 42.09 16.16
N LEU A 142 20.27 42.13 16.35
CA LEU A 142 20.99 41.05 17.00
C LEU A 142 20.82 41.13 18.52
N TYR A 143 20.40 40.04 19.15
CA TYR A 143 20.34 39.87 20.59
C TYR A 143 21.30 38.77 21.03
N VAL A 144 21.81 38.91 22.26
CA VAL A 144 22.64 37.92 22.93
C VAL A 144 21.97 37.57 24.25
N SER A 145 22.02 36.29 24.62
CA SER A 145 21.70 35.79 25.96
C SER A 145 22.93 35.10 26.52
N ASP A 146 23.26 35.36 27.79
CA ASP A 146 24.33 34.68 28.54
C ASP A 146 23.80 33.75 29.65
N ASP A 147 22.49 33.48 29.62
CA ASP A 147 21.73 32.69 30.60
C ASP A 147 20.79 31.63 29.97
N ALA A 148 21.18 31.07 28.82
CA ALA A 148 20.43 30.04 28.09
C ALA A 148 19.02 30.47 27.62
N GLY A 149 18.88 31.74 27.25
CA GLY A 149 17.68 32.29 26.61
C GLY A 149 16.61 32.77 27.58
N VAL A 150 16.90 32.84 28.89
CA VAL A 150 15.98 33.36 29.90
C VAL A 150 15.86 34.87 29.80
N THR A 151 17.00 35.56 29.68
CA THR A 151 17.07 36.99 29.42
C THR A 151 17.91 37.28 28.18
N TRP A 152 17.54 38.35 27.49
CA TRP A 152 18.19 38.78 26.26
C TRP A 152 18.47 40.27 26.33
N HIS A 153 19.66 40.67 25.90
CA HIS A 153 19.98 42.07 25.67
C HIS A 153 20.22 42.33 24.18
N LYS A 154 19.81 43.51 23.73
CA LYS A 154 20.09 43.96 22.37
C LYS A 154 21.59 44.19 22.25
N ALA A 155 22.25 43.45 21.36
CA ALA A 155 23.69 43.51 21.14
C ALA A 155 24.05 44.51 20.05
N LEU A 156 23.44 44.40 18.86
CA LEU A 156 23.73 45.26 17.70
C LEU A 156 22.44 45.68 16.97
N ASP A 157 22.44 46.89 16.42
CA ASP A 157 21.34 47.41 15.59
C ASP A 157 21.34 46.76 14.19
N GLY A 158 20.21 46.22 13.76
CA GLY A 158 20.08 45.55 12.46
C GLY A 158 20.43 44.05 12.48
N SER A 159 20.06 43.33 11.43
CA SER A 159 20.32 41.91 11.26
C SER A 159 21.81 41.64 11.02
N HIS A 160 22.37 40.63 11.68
CA HIS A 160 23.77 40.25 11.53
C HIS A 160 23.92 38.76 11.25
N LYS A 161 24.95 38.38 10.49
CA LYS A 161 25.50 37.02 10.54
C LYS A 161 26.47 36.95 11.71
N TYR A 162 26.46 35.87 12.48
CA TYR A 162 27.22 35.77 13.72
C TYR A 162 27.74 34.35 13.95
N GLU A 163 28.89 34.24 14.62
CA GLU A 163 29.49 32.97 15.04
C GLU A 163 30.25 33.11 16.36
N PHE A 164 30.45 31.99 17.03
CA PHE A 164 31.24 31.88 18.26
C PHE A 164 32.63 31.32 17.95
N GLY A 165 33.65 31.76 18.68
CA GLY A 165 35.00 31.19 18.63
C GLY A 165 35.58 30.99 20.02
N ASP A 166 36.57 30.10 20.10
CA ASP A 166 37.20 29.65 21.34
C ASP A 166 36.20 29.39 22.49
N GLN A 167 35.19 28.56 22.21
CA GLN A 167 34.14 28.15 23.16
C GLN A 167 33.38 29.34 23.80
N GLY A 168 33.10 30.38 23.00
CA GLY A 168 32.35 31.57 23.43
C GLY A 168 33.22 32.68 24.00
N SER A 169 34.55 32.50 24.00
CA SER A 169 35.50 33.55 24.35
C SER A 169 35.46 34.77 23.43
N ILE A 170 35.10 34.56 22.17
CA ILE A 170 34.92 35.62 21.18
C ILE A 170 33.62 35.39 20.41
N LEU A 171 32.82 36.45 20.30
CA LEU A 171 31.62 36.48 19.47
C LEU A 171 31.93 37.38 18.28
N VAL A 172 31.69 36.92 17.06
CA VAL A 172 31.93 37.70 15.84
C VAL A 172 30.60 37.93 15.14
N ALA A 173 30.35 39.17 14.71
CA ALA A 173 29.13 39.55 14.01
C ALA A 173 29.43 40.49 12.84
N VAL A 174 28.77 40.27 11.71
CA VAL A 174 28.86 41.13 10.52
C VAL A 174 27.46 41.50 10.06
N HIS A 175 27.22 42.77 9.79
CA HIS A 175 25.90 43.26 9.38
C HIS A 175 25.46 42.57 8.07
N ASP A 176 24.23 42.04 8.03
CA ASP A 176 23.66 41.29 6.91
C ASP A 176 23.16 42.23 5.80
N GLY A 177 24.09 43.02 5.27
CA GLY A 177 23.92 44.03 4.23
C GLY A 177 25.29 44.60 3.84
N HIS A 178 25.35 45.60 2.96
CA HIS A 178 26.63 46.20 2.58
C HIS A 178 27.34 46.87 3.76
N THR A 179 28.47 46.31 4.17
CA THR A 179 29.27 46.77 5.30
C THR A 179 30.76 46.73 4.97
N ASP A 180 31.52 47.64 5.53
CA ASP A 180 32.99 47.62 5.56
C ASP A 180 33.51 47.37 6.98
N GLU A 181 32.66 46.85 7.88
CA GLU A 181 33.01 46.55 9.27
C GLU A 181 32.56 45.14 9.67
N VAL A 182 33.45 44.46 10.38
CA VAL A 182 33.16 43.25 11.17
C VAL A 182 33.27 43.62 12.65
N LYS A 183 32.32 43.19 13.47
CA LYS A 183 32.33 43.44 14.91
C LYS A 183 32.69 42.19 15.69
N TYR A 184 33.39 42.36 16.81
CA TYR A 184 33.65 41.27 17.74
C TYR A 184 33.45 41.71 19.20
N SER A 185 33.14 40.75 20.06
CA SER A 185 33.00 40.94 21.50
C SER A 185 33.79 39.89 22.26
N LEU A 186 34.53 40.31 23.29
CA LEU A 186 35.27 39.42 24.18
C LEU A 186 34.59 39.23 25.54
N ASN A 187 33.42 39.83 25.77
CA ASN A 187 32.73 39.82 27.05
C ASN A 187 31.26 39.42 26.95
N HIS A 188 31.01 38.36 26.17
CA HIS A 188 29.68 37.79 25.96
C HIS A 188 28.68 38.80 25.34
N GLY A 189 29.16 39.65 24.42
CA GLY A 189 28.31 40.55 23.65
C GLY A 189 27.83 41.79 24.42
N LYS A 190 28.47 42.14 25.55
CA LYS A 190 28.15 43.35 26.33
C LYS A 190 28.77 44.59 25.69
N ASP A 191 30.03 44.49 25.30
CA ASP A 191 30.77 45.52 24.56
C ASP A 191 31.27 44.93 23.23
N TRP A 192 31.29 45.76 22.19
CA TRP A 192 31.66 45.37 20.83
C TRP A 192 32.72 46.30 20.25
N GLU A 193 33.74 45.71 19.64
CA GLU A 193 34.79 46.41 18.89
C GLU A 193 34.61 46.15 17.38
N SER A 194 35.10 47.06 16.53
CA SER A 194 34.99 46.96 15.07
C SER A 194 36.36 46.77 14.42
N VAL A 195 36.45 45.84 13.47
CA VAL A 195 37.55 45.69 12.50
C VAL A 195 37.07 46.21 11.16
N LYS A 196 37.84 47.12 10.56
CA LYS A 196 37.53 47.68 9.25
C LYS A 196 38.04 46.77 8.13
N LEU A 197 37.15 46.47 7.18
CA LEU A 197 37.45 45.76 5.94
C LEU A 197 37.96 46.75 4.89
N GLU A 198 38.81 46.26 3.98
CA GLU A 198 39.37 47.09 2.90
C GLU A 198 38.33 47.57 1.90
N LYS A 199 37.21 46.85 1.78
CA LYS A 199 36.11 47.13 0.86
C LYS A 199 34.76 46.99 1.56
N LYS A 200 33.76 47.70 1.02
CA LYS A 200 32.37 47.57 1.42
C LYS A 200 31.75 46.41 0.67
N ILE A 201 31.42 45.33 1.37
CA ILE A 201 30.94 44.06 0.81
C ILE A 201 29.64 43.65 1.50
N ARG A 202 28.86 42.76 0.88
CA ARG A 202 27.71 42.11 1.51
C ARG A 202 28.10 40.69 1.90
N PRO A 203 28.04 40.31 3.19
CA PRO A 203 28.36 38.95 3.60
C PRO A 203 27.30 37.98 3.09
N LEU A 204 27.74 36.83 2.59
CA LEU A 204 26.87 35.70 2.23
C LEU A 204 26.86 34.67 3.36
N GLU A 205 28.02 34.37 3.92
CA GLU A 205 28.19 33.38 4.99
C GLU A 205 29.34 33.78 5.92
N LEU A 206 29.21 33.47 7.21
CA LEU A 206 30.27 33.56 8.22
C LEU A 206 30.31 32.20 8.93
N VAL A 207 31.47 31.55 8.95
CA VAL A 207 31.64 30.22 9.53
C VAL A 207 32.94 30.13 10.34
N THR A 208 32.98 29.17 11.26
CA THR A 208 34.17 28.77 12.03
C THR A 208 34.28 27.24 12.06
N THR A 209 35.19 26.68 12.87
CA THR A 209 35.21 25.23 13.13
C THR A 209 33.91 24.80 13.81
N GLN A 210 33.45 23.57 13.53
CA GLN A 210 32.15 23.07 14.01
C GLN A 210 32.05 23.03 15.55
N ASP A 211 33.18 22.82 16.22
CA ASP A 211 33.32 22.82 17.67
C ASP A 211 33.52 24.23 18.28
N SER A 212 33.55 25.26 17.43
CA SER A 212 33.84 26.66 17.77
C SER A 212 35.08 26.85 18.65
N THR A 213 36.10 25.98 18.54
CA THR A 213 37.36 26.14 19.28
C THR A 213 38.34 27.08 18.59
N SER A 214 38.15 27.32 17.30
CA SER A 214 39.00 28.19 16.51
C SER A 214 38.81 29.66 16.85
N LEU A 215 39.93 30.40 16.89
CA LEU A 215 39.96 31.87 16.87
C LEU A 215 39.98 32.42 15.43
N LYS A 216 39.78 31.56 14.43
CA LYS A 216 39.80 31.91 13.01
C LYS A 216 38.44 31.64 12.41
N PHE A 217 37.94 32.62 11.65
CA PHE A 217 36.65 32.60 10.99
C PHE A 217 36.84 32.79 9.49
N LEU A 218 35.97 32.18 8.71
CA LEU A 218 35.92 32.34 7.26
C LEU A 218 34.62 33.05 6.89
N MET A 219 34.73 34.13 6.14
CA MET A 219 33.59 34.88 5.62
C MET A 219 33.59 34.82 4.10
N VAL A 220 32.49 34.35 3.52
CA VAL A 220 32.23 34.46 2.09
C VAL A 220 31.34 35.68 1.89
N ALA A 221 31.72 36.55 0.96
CA ALA A 221 31.02 37.79 0.71
C ALA A 221 31.01 38.13 -0.78
N VAL A 222 30.12 39.04 -1.16
CA VAL A 222 30.01 39.52 -2.53
C VAL A 222 30.04 41.05 -2.55
N ASP A 223 30.75 41.61 -3.53
CA ASP A 223 30.57 42.99 -3.96
C ASP A 223 29.68 42.98 -5.20
N ASP A 224 28.38 43.22 -4.98
CA ASP A 224 27.35 43.37 -6.02
C ASP A 224 27.07 44.85 -6.32
N SER A 225 27.98 45.76 -5.92
CA SER A 225 27.89 47.19 -6.25
C SER A 225 28.41 47.52 -7.65
N THR A 226 29.14 46.58 -8.27
CA THR A 226 29.64 46.64 -9.66
C THR A 226 28.75 45.86 -10.63
N LYS A 227 28.94 46.07 -11.95
CA LYS A 227 28.16 45.33 -12.97
C LYS A 227 28.48 43.83 -13.03
N ASP A 228 29.67 43.46 -12.56
CA ASP A 228 30.12 42.10 -12.42
C ASP A 228 30.19 41.80 -10.92
N ASP A 229 29.49 40.75 -10.47
CA ASP A 229 29.51 40.32 -9.06
C ASP A 229 30.88 39.74 -8.73
N GLU A 230 31.61 40.36 -7.80
CA GLU A 230 32.90 39.85 -7.32
C GLU A 230 32.74 39.14 -5.98
N TYR A 231 33.14 37.87 -5.91
CA TYR A 231 33.06 37.06 -4.69
C TYR A 231 34.40 37.07 -3.95
N TYR A 232 34.33 37.27 -2.64
CA TYR A 232 35.47 37.35 -1.74
C TYR A 232 35.39 36.23 -0.70
N THR A 233 36.54 35.65 -0.38
CA THR A 233 36.71 34.79 0.79
C THR A 233 37.70 35.49 1.72
N ILE A 234 37.23 35.87 2.90
CA ILE A 234 37.97 36.67 3.88
C ILE A 234 38.20 35.81 5.11
N ALA A 235 39.46 35.61 5.48
CA ALA A 235 39.84 34.96 6.72
C ALA A 235 40.02 36.02 7.82
N LEU A 236 39.27 35.88 8.90
CA LEU A 236 39.39 36.70 10.11
C LEU A 236 40.20 35.89 11.13
N ASP A 237 41.40 36.35 11.47
CA ASP A 237 42.30 35.65 12.39
C ASP A 237 42.48 36.45 13.68
N PHE A 238 41.95 35.91 14.78
CA PHE A 238 42.03 36.51 16.11
C PHE A 238 43.08 35.82 17.00
N ASP A 239 43.87 34.88 16.47
CA ASP A 239 44.79 34.05 17.27
C ASP A 239 45.95 34.86 17.89
N GLU A 240 46.31 35.97 17.25
CA GLU A 240 47.32 36.93 17.74
C GLU A 240 46.78 37.92 18.78
N MET A 241 45.46 37.92 19.07
CA MET A 241 44.91 38.70 20.17
C MET A 241 45.20 38.00 21.50
N HIS A 242 45.62 38.77 22.51
CA HIS A 242 45.84 38.34 23.91
C HIS A 242 46.45 36.93 24.12
N GLU A 243 47.76 36.86 24.37
CA GLU A 243 48.50 35.59 24.51
C GLU A 243 48.19 34.75 25.77
N ARG A 244 47.36 35.23 26.70
CA ARG A 244 47.13 34.55 27.98
C ARG A 244 46.05 33.46 27.86
N THR A 245 46.44 32.21 28.14
CA THR A 245 45.49 31.10 28.33
C THR A 245 44.73 31.21 29.67
N CYS A 246 43.42 30.94 29.68
CA CYS A 246 42.58 30.99 30.87
C CYS A 246 43.04 29.99 31.95
N LYS A 247 43.06 30.44 33.20
CA LYS A 247 43.33 29.63 34.41
C LYS A 247 42.02 29.33 35.13
N ASP A 248 42.04 28.43 36.12
CA ASP A 248 40.85 28.11 36.93
C ASP A 248 40.21 29.33 37.60
N THR A 249 40.98 30.37 37.93
CA THR A 249 40.46 31.63 38.50
C THR A 249 39.63 32.46 37.52
N ASP A 250 39.86 32.25 36.22
CA ASP A 250 39.16 32.91 35.11
C ASP A 250 37.86 32.14 34.71
N MET A 251 37.64 30.97 35.30
CA MET A 251 36.44 30.15 35.10
C MET A 251 35.43 30.35 36.24
N GLU A 252 34.16 30.10 35.95
CA GLU A 252 33.05 30.06 36.91
C GLU A 252 32.25 28.76 36.76
N ASP A 253 31.66 28.31 37.88
CA ASP A 253 30.62 27.29 37.87
C ASP A 253 29.29 28.00 37.60
N TRP A 254 28.88 28.00 36.34
CA TRP A 254 27.65 28.64 35.90
C TRP A 254 26.49 27.65 35.94
N HIS A 255 25.36 28.06 36.51
CA HIS A 255 24.16 27.24 36.60
C HIS A 255 23.23 27.49 35.41
N ALA A 256 22.75 26.41 34.78
CA ALA A 256 21.91 26.46 33.59
C ALA A 256 20.66 27.33 33.74
N ARG A 257 20.10 27.36 34.95
CA ARG A 257 18.93 28.15 35.28
C ARG A 257 19.01 28.60 36.73
N VAL A 258 18.80 29.89 36.95
CA VAL A 258 18.83 30.52 38.28
C VAL A 258 17.56 31.34 38.45
N GLU A 259 16.84 31.12 39.55
CA GLU A 259 15.66 31.89 39.93
C GLU A 259 15.88 32.46 41.33
N ASP A 260 15.66 33.77 41.51
CA ASP A 260 15.95 34.51 42.75
C ASP A 260 17.40 34.28 43.30
N GLY A 261 18.36 34.11 42.38
CA GLY A 261 19.77 33.89 42.72
C GLY A 261 20.11 32.48 43.21
N LYS A 262 19.20 31.50 43.07
CA LYS A 262 19.44 30.10 43.42
C LYS A 262 19.31 29.19 42.18
N PRO A 263 20.13 28.12 42.08
CA PRO A 263 19.98 27.13 41.02
C PRO A 263 18.60 26.48 41.08
N THR A 264 17.91 26.43 39.94
CA THR A 264 16.59 25.80 39.81
C THR A 264 16.74 24.37 39.32
N CYS A 265 15.87 23.48 39.79
CA CYS A 265 15.81 22.10 39.33
C CYS A 265 15.13 22.03 37.96
N LEU A 266 15.81 21.43 36.99
CA LEU A 266 15.31 21.20 35.65
C LEU A 266 15.63 19.75 35.28
N MET A 267 14.67 19.02 34.73
CA MET A 267 14.84 17.58 34.49
C MET A 267 15.24 16.80 35.76
N GLY A 268 14.76 17.26 36.93
CA GLY A 268 15.01 16.61 38.21
C GLY A 268 16.34 16.87 38.87
N HIS A 269 17.18 17.74 38.32
CA HIS A 269 18.48 18.08 38.90
C HIS A 269 18.85 19.54 38.63
N THR A 270 19.75 20.09 39.44
CA THR A 270 20.44 21.33 39.07
C THR A 270 21.58 20.98 38.13
N GLN A 271 21.81 21.78 37.08
CA GLN A 271 22.92 21.62 36.14
C GLN A 271 23.89 22.78 36.29
N SER A 272 25.17 22.50 36.54
CA SER A 272 26.25 23.49 36.49
C SER A 272 27.33 23.10 35.50
N TYR A 273 27.83 24.10 34.79
CA TYR A 273 28.87 23.98 33.78
C TYR A 273 30.04 24.88 34.14
N LYS A 274 31.26 24.38 33.97
CA LYS A 274 32.45 25.20 34.12
C LYS A 274 32.66 26.00 32.84
N ARG A 275 32.46 27.32 32.88
CA ARG A 275 32.62 28.22 31.73
C ARG A 275 33.53 29.41 32.04
N ARG A 276 34.02 30.10 31.02
CA ARG A 276 34.82 31.33 31.19
C ARG A 276 33.92 32.45 31.74
N LYS A 277 34.43 33.24 32.68
CA LYS A 277 33.75 34.46 33.14
C LYS A 277 33.72 35.51 32.04
N ALA A 278 32.59 36.20 31.91
CA ALA A 278 32.41 37.23 30.89
C ALA A 278 33.47 38.36 30.95
N ASP A 279 33.99 38.69 32.13
CA ASP A 279 34.98 39.74 32.35
C ASP A 279 36.44 39.25 32.38
N ALA A 280 36.68 37.94 32.19
CA ALA A 280 38.04 37.40 32.19
C ALA A 280 38.78 37.73 30.89
N GLU A 281 39.92 38.42 30.96
CA GLU A 281 40.77 38.70 29.79
C GLU A 281 41.71 37.53 29.49
N CYS A 282 41.22 36.49 28.82
CA CYS A 282 41.99 35.31 28.39
C CYS A 282 41.25 34.51 27.31
N PHE A 283 41.98 33.65 26.58
CA PHE A 283 41.42 32.64 25.68
C PHE A 283 41.60 31.23 26.27
N ILE A 284 40.66 30.32 26.01
CA ILE A 284 40.69 28.95 26.50
C ILE A 284 41.79 28.16 25.79
N LYS A 285 41.92 28.29 24.46
CA LYS A 285 42.94 27.65 23.60
C LYS A 285 43.14 26.16 23.92
N LYS A 286 42.04 25.41 24.06
CA LYS A 286 42.04 23.96 24.29
C LYS A 286 41.24 23.24 23.22
N GLU A 287 41.55 21.97 23.02
CA GLU A 287 40.71 21.07 22.23
C GLU A 287 39.29 21.05 22.82
N PHE A 288 38.30 20.86 21.95
CA PHE A 288 36.92 20.77 22.38
C PHE A 288 36.72 19.54 23.25
N GLU A 289 36.22 19.78 24.46
CA GLU A 289 35.71 18.75 25.35
C GLU A 289 34.23 19.06 25.56
N ASP A 290 33.36 18.06 25.36
CA ASP A 290 31.93 18.24 25.62
C ASP A 290 31.73 18.71 27.06
N PRO A 291 31.02 19.82 27.29
CA PRO A 291 30.81 20.34 28.63
C PRO A 291 29.98 19.34 29.43
N VAL A 292 30.63 18.58 30.31
CA VAL A 292 29.95 17.61 31.18
C VAL A 292 29.24 18.38 32.31
N PRO A 293 27.90 18.34 32.39
CA PRO A 293 27.19 18.99 33.48
C PRO A 293 27.54 18.31 34.80
N GLN A 294 27.85 19.11 35.80
CA GLN A 294 27.76 18.66 37.19
C GLN A 294 26.29 18.72 37.59
N THR A 295 25.71 17.56 37.88
CA THR A 295 24.31 17.45 38.26
C THR A 295 24.15 17.14 39.74
N VAL A 296 23.18 17.80 40.38
CA VAL A 296 22.74 17.45 41.73
C VAL A 296 21.24 17.20 41.68
N ASP A 297 20.85 15.93 41.85
CA ASP A 297 19.45 15.53 41.83
C ASP A 297 18.66 16.21 42.94
N CYS A 298 17.56 16.81 42.52
CA CYS A 298 16.56 17.46 43.33
C CYS A 298 15.44 16.51 43.69
N ASP A 299 14.60 16.92 44.63
CA ASP A 299 13.32 16.27 44.89
C ASP A 299 12.35 16.48 43.70
N CYS A 300 11.60 15.45 43.32
CA CYS A 300 10.62 15.54 42.23
C CYS A 300 9.55 16.59 42.50
N THR A 301 9.26 17.41 41.50
CA THR A 301 8.23 18.47 41.50
C THR A 301 7.22 18.26 40.38
N ASP A 302 6.15 19.05 40.35
CA ASP A 302 5.17 19.01 39.25
C ASP A 302 5.76 19.32 37.86
N ALA A 303 6.89 20.04 37.81
CA ALA A 303 7.56 20.40 36.56
C ALA A 303 8.33 19.23 35.92
N ASP A 304 8.56 18.15 36.67
CA ASP A 304 9.30 16.96 36.23
C ASP A 304 8.45 15.95 35.45
N PHE A 305 7.13 16.18 35.39
CA PHE A 305 6.16 15.32 34.74
C PHE A 305 5.50 15.99 33.54
N GLU A 306 5.23 15.20 32.50
CA GLU A 306 4.45 15.58 31.32
C GLU A 306 3.22 14.69 31.15
N CYS A 307 2.33 15.04 30.22
CA CYS A 307 1.18 14.20 29.94
C CYS A 307 1.62 12.90 29.25
N ASP A 308 0.98 11.81 29.61
CA ASP A 308 1.25 10.51 29.01
C ASP A 308 0.54 10.34 27.66
N TYR A 309 0.85 9.27 26.94
CA TYR A 309 0.22 8.93 25.66
C TYR A 309 -1.32 8.90 25.77
N ASN A 310 -2.00 9.51 24.80
CA ASN A 310 -3.46 9.74 24.77
C ASN A 310 -4.02 10.69 25.83
N PHE A 311 -3.17 11.46 26.51
CA PHE A 311 -3.55 12.61 27.34
C PHE A 311 -3.04 13.91 26.75
N VAL A 312 -3.85 14.97 26.87
CA VAL A 312 -3.51 16.32 26.41
C VAL A 312 -3.52 17.25 27.61
N ARG A 313 -2.56 18.16 27.66
CA ARG A 313 -2.45 19.15 28.73
C ARG A 313 -3.62 20.13 28.69
N SER A 314 -4.21 20.44 29.84
CA SER A 314 -5.28 21.45 29.95
C SER A 314 -4.78 22.84 29.53
N ASP A 315 -5.69 23.75 29.16
CA ASP A 315 -5.35 25.12 28.74
C ASP A 315 -4.57 25.90 29.80
N ASP A 316 -4.85 25.65 31.09
CA ASP A 316 -4.13 26.24 32.23
C ASP A 316 -2.83 25.49 32.58
N ARG A 317 -2.53 24.41 31.85
CA ARG A 317 -1.37 23.52 31.95
C ARG A 317 -1.21 22.77 33.27
N LYS A 318 -2.26 22.71 34.10
CA LYS A 318 -2.22 22.07 35.43
C LYS A 318 -2.65 20.61 35.42
N GLU A 319 -3.45 20.18 34.46
CA GLU A 319 -4.03 18.84 34.39
C GLU A 319 -3.72 18.14 33.05
N CYS A 320 -3.78 16.81 33.04
CA CYS A 320 -3.69 15.99 31.82
C CYS A 320 -5.04 15.32 31.59
N ILE A 321 -5.69 15.70 30.49
CA ILE A 321 -7.05 15.29 30.14
C ILE A 321 -6.96 14.13 29.16
N GLN A 322 -7.60 13.00 29.48
CA GLN A 322 -7.65 11.85 28.59
C GLN A 322 -8.43 12.20 27.32
N LYS A 323 -7.83 11.96 26.16
CA LYS A 323 -8.47 12.17 24.85
C LYS A 323 -8.57 10.88 24.04
N GLY A 324 -7.66 9.93 24.22
CA GLY A 324 -7.69 8.62 23.54
C GLY A 324 -7.83 7.41 24.47
N ALA A 325 -7.83 6.22 23.90
CA ALA A 325 -7.90 4.95 24.63
C ALA A 325 -6.62 4.70 25.45
N LEU A 326 -6.76 4.07 26.62
CA LEU A 326 -5.60 3.73 27.45
C LEU A 326 -4.86 2.51 26.90
N VAL A 327 -3.53 2.52 27.00
CA VAL A 327 -2.72 1.33 26.67
C VAL A 327 -2.95 0.27 27.75
N LEU A 328 -3.43 -0.89 27.32
CA LEU A 328 -3.64 -2.06 28.17
C LEU A 328 -2.34 -2.86 28.27
N PRO A 329 -1.77 -3.03 29.47
CA PRO A 329 -0.68 -3.96 29.66
C PRO A 329 -1.14 -5.39 29.36
N GLU A 330 -0.31 -6.16 28.66
CA GLU A 330 -0.64 -7.51 28.22
C GLU A 330 -1.05 -8.40 29.40
N GLY A 331 -2.23 -9.02 29.31
CA GLY A 331 -2.77 -9.91 30.34
C GLY A 331 -3.27 -9.24 31.64
N ALA A 332 -3.30 -7.89 31.70
CA ALA A 332 -3.74 -7.16 32.90
C ALA A 332 -5.25 -7.25 33.16
N CYS A 333 -6.07 -7.25 32.10
CA CYS A 333 -7.52 -7.39 32.18
C CYS A 333 -7.89 -8.80 31.70
N LYS A 334 -8.18 -9.72 32.63
CA LYS A 334 -8.45 -11.13 32.29
C LYS A 334 -9.91 -11.42 31.94
N ALA A 335 -10.81 -10.48 32.21
CA ALA A 335 -12.23 -10.68 31.93
C ALA A 335 -13.02 -9.37 31.68
N PHE A 336 -12.35 -8.22 31.53
CA PHE A 336 -12.91 -6.87 31.31
C PHE A 336 -14.16 -6.52 32.16
N GLY A 337 -14.40 -7.18 33.30
CA GLY A 337 -15.57 -7.01 34.15
C GLY A 337 -15.88 -5.53 34.47
N PRO A 338 -17.14 -5.15 34.76
CA PRO A 338 -17.49 -3.77 35.14
C PRO A 338 -16.75 -3.26 36.40
N ASP A 339 -16.22 -4.19 37.19
CA ASP A 339 -15.42 -3.97 38.39
C ASP A 339 -13.95 -4.42 38.24
N ASP A 340 -13.56 -4.93 37.05
CA ASP A 340 -12.18 -5.38 36.79
C ASP A 340 -11.33 -4.13 36.55
N THR A 341 -10.24 -4.02 37.29
CA THR A 341 -9.36 -2.86 37.28
C THR A 341 -7.95 -3.27 36.92
N PHE A 342 -7.25 -2.37 36.25
CA PHE A 342 -5.82 -2.50 36.02
C PHE A 342 -5.12 -1.26 36.52
N MET A 343 -3.84 -1.41 36.85
CA MET A 343 -2.99 -0.27 37.17
C MET A 343 -2.55 0.35 35.83
N GLY A 344 -3.21 1.45 35.46
CA GLY A 344 -2.96 2.17 34.21
C GLY A 344 -2.38 3.56 34.44
N SER A 345 -2.03 4.26 33.36
CA SER A 345 -1.47 5.61 33.42
C SER A 345 -2.35 6.54 34.28
N SER A 346 -1.72 7.35 35.14
CA SER A 346 -2.39 8.43 35.87
C SER A 346 -2.79 9.60 34.96
N GLY A 347 -2.35 9.56 33.69
CA GLY A 347 -2.37 10.67 32.76
C GLY A 347 -1.06 11.46 32.75
N TRP A 348 -0.16 11.18 33.70
CA TRP A 348 1.17 11.78 33.80
C TRP A 348 2.24 10.71 33.63
N ARG A 349 3.35 11.10 33.02
CA ARG A 349 4.60 10.33 33.01
C ARG A 349 5.76 11.22 33.41
N LEU A 350 6.79 10.63 33.99
CA LEU A 350 8.06 11.32 34.21
C LEU A 350 8.67 11.66 32.83
N ILE A 351 9.15 12.89 32.65
CA ILE A 351 9.77 13.29 31.39
C ILE A 351 10.98 12.37 31.11
N PRO A 352 11.11 11.79 29.90
CA PRO A 352 12.25 10.92 29.59
C PRO A 352 13.60 11.59 29.87
N GLY A 353 14.45 10.94 30.65
CA GLY A 353 15.76 11.46 31.06
C GLY A 353 15.77 12.28 32.36
N ASN A 354 14.63 12.46 33.02
CA ASN A 354 14.55 13.18 34.30
C ASN A 354 15.11 12.32 35.46
N THR A 355 15.96 12.90 36.32
CA THR A 355 16.69 12.18 37.39
C THR A 355 16.22 12.51 38.80
N CYS A 356 15.04 13.13 38.97
CA CYS A 356 14.58 13.59 40.27
C CYS A 356 14.48 12.48 41.33
N LYS A 357 14.80 12.83 42.57
CA LYS A 357 14.62 12.00 43.76
C LYS A 357 13.15 11.97 44.16
N ARG A 358 12.55 10.79 44.09
CA ARG A 358 11.17 10.53 44.52
C ARG A 358 11.07 10.57 46.05
N VAL A 359 10.82 11.75 46.62
CA VAL A 359 10.54 11.94 48.06
C VAL A 359 9.04 11.95 48.32
N GLY A 360 8.51 10.80 48.74
CA GLY A 360 7.09 10.63 49.06
C GLY A 360 6.58 9.26 48.63
N LYS A 361 5.56 8.75 49.33
CA LYS A 361 5.00 7.41 49.04
C LYS A 361 4.16 7.35 47.76
N LYS A 362 3.69 8.50 47.25
CA LYS A 362 2.87 8.57 46.04
C LYS A 362 3.44 9.63 45.10
N GLN A 363 3.79 9.23 43.89
CA GLN A 363 4.26 10.07 42.80
C GLN A 363 3.12 10.37 41.83
N LYS A 364 3.33 11.36 40.95
CA LYS A 364 2.31 11.82 40.00
C LYS A 364 2.09 10.84 38.85
N ASP A 365 3.14 10.15 38.44
CA ASP A 365 3.15 9.10 37.42
C ASP A 365 2.87 7.70 37.99
N ASP A 366 2.65 7.59 39.31
CA ASP A 366 2.27 6.30 39.88
C ASP A 366 1.00 5.80 39.20
N PRO A 367 0.99 4.55 38.70
CA PRO A 367 -0.19 3.98 38.10
C PRO A 367 -1.40 4.15 39.02
N VAL A 368 -2.54 4.47 38.43
CA VAL A 368 -3.81 4.56 39.15
C VAL A 368 -4.68 3.38 38.75
N GLU A 369 -5.52 2.96 39.68
CA GLU A 369 -6.53 1.95 39.39
C GLU A 369 -7.52 2.53 38.35
N ARG A 370 -7.48 1.96 37.15
CA ARG A 370 -8.34 2.29 36.01
C ARG A 370 -9.27 1.11 35.77
N LYS A 371 -10.51 1.36 35.36
CA LYS A 371 -11.38 0.26 34.96
C LYS A 371 -10.92 -0.28 33.62
N CYS A 372 -10.89 -1.60 33.49
CA CYS A 372 -10.60 -2.26 32.22
C CYS A 372 -11.59 -1.83 31.12
N ALA A 373 -12.84 -1.54 31.49
CA ALA A 373 -13.87 -0.99 30.60
C ALA A 373 -13.60 0.44 30.08
N ASP A 374 -12.71 1.21 30.72
CA ASP A 374 -12.33 2.55 30.25
C ASP A 374 -11.17 2.50 29.23
N ALA A 375 -10.53 1.34 29.08
CA ALA A 375 -9.38 1.12 28.20
C ALA A 375 -9.76 0.42 26.87
N VAL A 376 -10.92 -0.23 26.82
CA VAL A 376 -11.53 -0.74 25.59
C VAL A 376 -12.85 -0.02 25.39
N SER A 377 -13.07 0.53 24.20
CA SER A 377 -14.37 1.00 23.77
C SER A 377 -15.34 -0.18 23.63
N GLY A 378 -15.91 -0.61 24.75
CA GLY A 378 -16.79 -1.78 24.85
C GLY A 378 -16.30 -2.68 25.98
N GLY A 379 -17.13 -2.88 27.01
CA GLY A 379 -16.82 -3.72 28.16
C GLY A 379 -16.53 -5.19 27.81
N PRO A 380 -16.55 -6.09 28.79
CA PRO A 380 -16.18 -7.49 28.56
C PRO A 380 -17.11 -8.17 27.60
N ALA A 381 -16.59 -9.16 26.87
CA ALA A 381 -17.38 -10.05 26.04
C ALA A 381 -18.57 -10.57 26.86
N SER A 382 -19.75 -10.06 26.51
CA SER A 382 -21.00 -10.47 27.15
C SER A 382 -21.39 -11.90 26.78
N GLY A 383 -20.65 -12.52 25.85
CA GLY A 383 -20.96 -13.80 25.21
C GLY A 383 -22.15 -13.69 24.25
N LYS A 384 -22.58 -12.46 23.92
CA LYS A 384 -23.74 -12.15 23.09
C LYS A 384 -23.44 -10.95 22.21
N GLY A 385 -24.14 -10.88 21.08
CA GLY A 385 -24.19 -9.67 20.27
C GLY A 385 -24.94 -8.54 20.98
N ASN A 386 -24.69 -7.31 20.56
CA ASN A 386 -25.44 -6.11 20.94
C ASN A 386 -26.06 -5.47 19.69
N ALA A 387 -27.09 -4.63 19.86
CA ALA A 387 -27.73 -3.92 18.77
C ALA A 387 -27.95 -2.44 19.10
N THR A 388 -27.66 -1.54 18.15
CA THR A 388 -27.91 -0.10 18.28
C THR A 388 -28.78 0.39 17.14
N GLU A 389 -29.96 0.92 17.46
CA GLU A 389 -30.93 1.43 16.49
C GLU A 389 -30.76 2.94 16.26
N THR A 390 -30.75 3.38 15.00
CA THR A 390 -30.80 4.80 14.62
C THR A 390 -31.78 5.01 13.48
N SER A 391 -32.64 6.04 13.58
CA SER A 391 -33.56 6.39 12.50
C SER A 391 -33.21 7.71 11.83
N PHE A 392 -33.57 7.83 10.56
CA PHE A 392 -33.30 8.97 9.69
C PHE A 392 -34.58 9.55 9.07
N ASN A 393 -34.44 10.72 8.47
CA ASN A 393 -35.50 11.34 7.67
C ASN A 393 -35.34 10.93 6.21
N GLY A 394 -36.43 10.51 5.57
CA GLY A 394 -36.41 10.10 4.16
C GLY A 394 -37.46 9.06 3.84
N GLY A 395 -37.62 8.75 2.56
CA GLY A 395 -38.40 7.63 2.07
C GLY A 395 -37.57 6.36 1.84
N HIS A 396 -36.29 6.51 1.45
CA HIS A 396 -35.37 5.40 1.22
C HIS A 396 -33.89 5.83 1.33
N PHE A 397 -33.00 4.86 1.52
CA PHE A 397 -31.55 5.04 1.44
C PHE A 397 -31.12 5.12 -0.03
N VAL A 398 -30.17 6.00 -0.35
CA VAL A 398 -29.67 6.20 -1.73
C VAL A 398 -28.25 5.67 -1.88
N ASP A 399 -27.29 6.17 -1.10
CA ASP A 399 -25.91 5.67 -1.10
C ASP A 399 -25.54 5.18 0.30
N LYS A 400 -24.85 4.03 0.37
CA LYS A 400 -24.26 3.44 1.57
C LYS A 400 -22.81 3.15 1.24
N LEU A 401 -21.90 4.01 1.72
CA LEU A 401 -20.49 3.94 1.36
C LEU A 401 -19.66 3.63 2.60
N TYR A 402 -18.91 2.55 2.54
CA TYR A 402 -17.88 2.23 3.53
C TYR A 402 -16.55 2.81 3.08
N LEU A 403 -15.84 3.48 3.99
CA LEU A 403 -14.44 3.84 3.78
C LEU A 403 -13.59 2.77 4.43
N GLU A 404 -12.94 1.95 3.61
CA GLU A 404 -12.13 0.81 4.02
C GLU A 404 -11.06 1.18 5.04
N ARG A 405 -10.75 0.24 5.92
CA ARG A 405 -9.67 0.44 6.89
C ARG A 405 -8.32 0.43 6.19
N THR A 406 -7.58 1.51 6.32
CA THR A 406 -6.16 1.59 5.98
C THR A 406 -5.29 1.34 7.21
N ASP A 407 -3.97 1.21 7.04
CA ASP A 407 -3.01 1.17 8.16
C ASP A 407 -3.06 2.42 9.05
N ALA A 408 -3.66 3.51 8.56
CA ALA A 408 -3.89 4.75 9.29
C ALA A 408 -5.16 4.70 10.18
N SER A 409 -5.93 3.62 10.14
CA SER A 409 -7.09 3.39 11.01
C SER A 409 -6.64 3.02 12.42
N THR A 410 -7.34 3.51 13.45
CA THR A 410 -7.09 3.08 14.84
C THR A 410 -8.17 2.10 15.25
N GLY A 411 -7.79 0.97 15.89
CA GLY A 411 -8.63 -0.02 16.60
C GLY A 411 -10.06 -0.25 16.07
N SER A 412 -10.96 0.69 16.34
CA SER A 412 -12.40 0.61 16.12
C SER A 412 -12.97 1.53 15.02
N ASP A 413 -12.14 2.24 14.23
CA ASP A 413 -12.61 3.17 13.17
C ASP A 413 -13.20 2.37 11.99
N GLU A 414 -14.53 2.29 11.96
CA GLU A 414 -15.35 1.66 10.91
C GLU A 414 -16.24 2.76 10.33
N THR A 415 -15.72 3.44 9.32
CA THR A 415 -16.36 4.63 8.77
C THR A 415 -17.44 4.29 7.75
N VAL A 416 -18.65 4.80 7.98
CA VAL A 416 -19.80 4.66 7.08
C VAL A 416 -20.37 6.03 6.73
N VAL A 417 -20.53 6.28 5.43
CA VAL A 417 -21.16 7.46 4.87
C VAL A 417 -22.51 7.06 4.26
N LEU A 418 -23.58 7.70 4.72
CA LEU A 418 -24.94 7.45 4.27
C LEU A 418 -25.50 8.69 3.57
N ARG A 419 -26.17 8.49 2.42
CA ARG A 419 -27.05 9.47 1.78
C ARG A 419 -28.50 9.00 1.75
N THR A 420 -29.42 9.87 2.13
CA THR A 420 -30.86 9.63 2.00
C THR A 420 -31.44 10.30 0.74
N ASP A 421 -32.65 9.93 0.37
CA ASP A 421 -33.39 10.52 -0.76
C ASP A 421 -33.73 12.01 -0.61
N LYS A 422 -33.57 12.55 0.60
CA LYS A 422 -33.62 14.00 0.87
C LYS A 422 -32.32 14.74 0.57
N GLY A 423 -31.26 14.01 0.19
CA GLY A 423 -29.92 14.55 -0.04
C GLY A 423 -29.14 14.83 1.25
N GLU A 424 -29.61 14.33 2.40
CA GLU A 424 -28.92 14.45 3.68
C GLU A 424 -27.74 13.47 3.75
N ILE A 425 -26.58 13.94 4.20
CA ILE A 425 -25.39 13.12 4.40
C ILE A 425 -25.16 12.85 5.88
N TRP A 426 -24.90 11.61 6.23
CA TRP A 426 -24.60 11.16 7.59
C TRP A 426 -23.28 10.38 7.61
N LEU A 427 -22.47 10.62 8.63
CA LEU A 427 -21.18 9.98 8.86
C LEU A 427 -21.19 9.26 10.20
N SER A 428 -20.66 8.06 10.24
CA SER A 428 -20.35 7.31 11.47
C SER A 428 -18.91 6.81 11.39
N HIS A 429 -18.19 6.81 12.51
CA HIS A 429 -16.86 6.19 12.66
C HIS A 429 -16.88 4.91 13.51
N ASP A 430 -18.05 4.53 14.01
CA ASP A 430 -18.26 3.39 14.91
C ASP A 430 -19.30 2.41 14.33
N HIS A 431 -19.27 2.24 13.00
CA HIS A 431 -20.11 1.31 12.25
C HIS A 431 -21.61 1.51 12.48
N GLY A 432 -22.03 2.77 12.56
CA GLY A 432 -23.43 3.16 12.67
C GLY A 432 -24.01 3.14 14.08
N LYS A 433 -23.18 3.02 15.13
CA LYS A 433 -23.64 3.20 16.52
C LYS A 433 -23.95 4.67 16.84
N LYS A 434 -23.16 5.59 16.29
CA LYS A 434 -23.37 7.04 16.37
C LYS A 434 -23.24 7.66 14.99
N TRP A 435 -24.16 8.59 14.70
CA TRP A 435 -24.23 9.28 13.41
C TRP A 435 -24.13 10.80 13.59
N LYS A 436 -23.33 11.43 12.74
CA LYS A 436 -23.15 12.88 12.61
C LYS A 436 -23.64 13.30 11.24
N GLN A 437 -24.60 14.22 11.18
CA GLN A 437 -25.01 14.81 9.91
C GLN A 437 -23.93 15.78 9.39
N LEU A 438 -23.51 15.61 8.14
CA LEU A 438 -22.61 16.50 7.44
C LEU A 438 -23.39 17.42 6.48
N LEU A 439 -22.79 18.55 6.12
CA LEU A 439 -23.23 19.39 4.98
C LEU A 439 -24.73 19.76 5.01
N LYS A 440 -25.26 20.13 6.18
CA LYS A 440 -26.71 20.33 6.44
C LYS A 440 -27.41 21.29 5.47
N ASP A 441 -26.70 22.30 4.97
CA ASP A 441 -27.25 23.34 4.10
C ASP A 441 -27.02 23.06 2.60
N GLU A 442 -26.40 21.93 2.25
CA GLU A 442 -25.98 21.60 0.90
C GLU A 442 -26.77 20.40 0.37
N LYS A 443 -27.04 20.39 -0.94
CA LYS A 443 -27.70 19.28 -1.62
C LYS A 443 -26.69 18.44 -2.38
N ILE A 444 -26.40 17.27 -1.84
CA ILE A 444 -25.44 16.32 -2.44
C ILE A 444 -26.15 15.38 -3.40
N VAL A 445 -25.69 15.36 -4.65
CA VAL A 445 -26.27 14.56 -5.74
C VAL A 445 -25.54 13.26 -6.00
N ARG A 446 -24.25 13.15 -5.63
CA ARG A 446 -23.44 11.93 -5.71
C ARG A 446 -22.32 11.95 -4.67
N ILE A 447 -21.94 10.76 -4.21
CA ILE A 447 -20.74 10.55 -3.37
C ILE A 447 -19.78 9.67 -4.16
N TYR A 448 -18.48 10.00 -4.12
CA TYR A 448 -17.41 9.19 -4.69
C TYR A 448 -16.36 8.91 -3.62
N SER A 449 -16.06 7.64 -3.35
CA SER A 449 -14.80 7.26 -2.71
C SER A 449 -13.68 7.24 -3.74
N HIS A 450 -12.46 7.54 -3.30
CA HIS A 450 -11.30 7.31 -4.13
C HIS A 450 -11.02 5.80 -4.21
N GLN A 451 -10.96 5.24 -5.42
CA GLN A 451 -10.86 3.78 -5.66
C GLN A 451 -9.58 3.15 -5.07
N TYR A 452 -8.50 3.92 -5.01
CA TYR A 452 -7.18 3.45 -4.56
C TYR A 452 -6.73 3.98 -3.18
N PHE A 453 -7.37 5.04 -2.67
CA PHE A 453 -6.99 5.69 -1.41
C PHE A 453 -8.22 5.80 -0.50
N ASN A 454 -8.44 4.76 0.29
CA ASN A 454 -9.70 4.55 1.02
C ASN A 454 -10.06 5.66 2.04
N ASP A 455 -9.09 6.48 2.45
CA ASP A 455 -9.33 7.59 3.38
C ASP A 455 -9.97 8.83 2.69
N VAL A 456 -10.08 8.84 1.37
CA VAL A 456 -10.51 10.00 0.57
C VAL A 456 -11.93 9.84 0.04
N VAL A 457 -12.78 10.85 0.28
CA VAL A 457 -14.18 10.87 -0.15
C VAL A 457 -14.59 12.24 -0.69
N PHE A 458 -15.41 12.26 -1.73
CA PHE A 458 -15.93 13.44 -2.42
C PHE A 458 -17.46 13.48 -2.40
N PHE A 459 -18.02 14.66 -2.19
CA PHE A 459 -19.46 14.93 -2.15
C PHE A 459 -19.79 15.98 -3.22
N LEU A 460 -20.47 15.55 -4.28
CA LEU A 460 -20.74 16.37 -5.44
C LEU A 460 -22.10 17.05 -5.29
N THR A 461 -22.17 18.34 -5.63
CA THR A 461 -23.43 19.07 -5.78
C THR A 461 -23.88 19.04 -7.24
N ALA A 462 -25.11 19.48 -7.53
CA ALA A 462 -25.57 19.69 -8.92
C ALA A 462 -24.86 20.86 -9.64
N SER A 463 -24.02 21.61 -8.91
CA SER A 463 -23.27 22.77 -9.39
C SER A 463 -21.79 22.43 -9.59
N GLU A 464 -20.98 23.46 -9.82
CA GLU A 464 -19.51 23.37 -9.86
C GLU A 464 -18.87 23.18 -8.47
N THR A 465 -19.65 23.17 -7.39
CA THR A 465 -19.11 23.01 -6.02
C THR A 465 -18.95 21.53 -5.68
N VAL A 466 -17.75 21.14 -5.25
CA VAL A 466 -17.44 19.79 -4.75
C VAL A 466 -16.85 19.91 -3.35
N PHE A 467 -17.41 19.15 -2.41
CA PHE A 467 -16.83 18.98 -1.08
C PHE A 467 -16.01 17.70 -1.04
N TYR A 468 -14.99 17.64 -0.20
CA TYR A 468 -14.18 16.44 -0.05
C TYR A 468 -13.55 16.36 1.34
N SER A 469 -13.08 15.17 1.69
CA SER A 469 -12.21 14.91 2.83
C SER A 469 -11.12 13.93 2.41
N VAL A 470 -9.94 14.08 3.01
CA VAL A 470 -8.79 13.17 2.85
C VAL A 470 -8.49 12.41 4.15
N ASP A 471 -9.42 12.49 5.09
CA ASP A 471 -9.34 12.00 6.46
C ASP A 471 -10.70 11.43 6.90
N ARG A 472 -11.34 10.67 5.99
CA ARG A 472 -12.54 9.88 6.26
C ARG A 472 -13.76 10.67 6.75
N GLY A 473 -13.88 11.92 6.34
CA GLY A 473 -15.00 12.79 6.69
C GLY A 473 -14.82 13.62 7.96
N GLU A 474 -13.64 13.57 8.60
CA GLU A 474 -13.35 14.40 9.77
C GLU A 474 -13.29 15.88 9.41
N ASN A 475 -12.48 16.24 8.41
CA ASN A 475 -12.37 17.61 7.91
C ASN A 475 -12.92 17.73 6.49
N ILE A 476 -14.00 18.52 6.35
CA ILE A 476 -14.63 18.76 5.06
C ILE A 476 -14.08 20.04 4.43
N ARG A 477 -13.45 19.89 3.27
CA ARG A 477 -12.94 20.96 2.42
C ARG A 477 -13.79 21.07 1.16
N LYS A 478 -13.56 22.09 0.34
CA LYS A 478 -14.24 22.26 -0.94
C LYS A 478 -13.34 22.84 -2.01
N PHE A 479 -13.60 22.49 -3.26
CA PHE A 479 -13.03 23.13 -4.45
C PHE A 479 -14.14 23.43 -5.46
N LYS A 480 -13.78 24.19 -6.49
CA LYS A 480 -14.67 24.52 -7.60
C LYS A 480 -14.24 23.75 -8.86
N ALA A 481 -15.08 22.83 -9.31
CA ALA A 481 -14.92 22.10 -10.56
C ALA A 481 -15.09 23.02 -11.78
N PRO A 482 -14.51 22.68 -12.94
CA PRO A 482 -14.56 23.53 -14.13
C PRO A 482 -15.96 23.61 -14.76
N LEU A 483 -16.77 22.57 -14.58
CA LEU A 483 -18.14 22.44 -15.07
C LEU A 483 -18.96 21.58 -14.08
N PRO A 484 -20.29 21.70 -14.05
CA PRO A 484 -21.16 20.78 -13.30
C PRO A 484 -20.91 19.31 -13.68
N PRO A 485 -21.08 18.36 -12.74
CA PRO A 485 -20.81 16.95 -12.99
C PRO A 485 -21.73 16.38 -14.06
N SER A 486 -21.20 15.55 -14.96
CA SER A 486 -22.00 14.97 -16.04
C SER A 486 -23.12 14.07 -15.53
N HIS A 487 -24.32 14.21 -16.11
CA HIS A 487 -25.46 13.38 -15.75
C HIS A 487 -25.34 11.95 -16.29
N ASN A 488 -24.72 11.78 -17.47
CA ASN A 488 -24.74 10.53 -18.24
C ASN A 488 -23.46 9.68 -18.12
N THR A 489 -22.40 10.20 -17.48
CA THR A 489 -21.14 9.46 -17.28
C THR A 489 -20.61 9.63 -15.85
N ALA A 490 -19.67 8.77 -15.46
CA ALA A 490 -18.97 8.88 -14.20
C ALA A 490 -18.23 10.23 -14.14
N ALA A 491 -18.46 10.99 -13.08
CA ALA A 491 -17.99 12.38 -13.00
C ALA A 491 -16.49 12.47 -12.63
N MET A 492 -15.93 11.41 -12.03
CA MET A 492 -14.57 11.39 -11.51
C MET A 492 -13.90 10.07 -11.87
N ASN A 493 -12.67 10.14 -12.36
CA ASN A 493 -11.75 9.03 -12.51
C ASN A 493 -10.42 9.38 -11.82
N PHE A 494 -9.83 8.44 -11.11
CA PHE A 494 -8.71 8.67 -10.20
C PHE A 494 -7.45 7.96 -10.65
N HIS A 495 -6.29 8.56 -10.39
CA HIS A 495 -5.02 7.89 -10.65
C HIS A 495 -4.71 6.84 -9.57
N PRO A 496 -4.20 5.64 -9.91
CA PRO A 496 -3.89 4.59 -8.94
C PRO A 496 -2.81 4.94 -7.92
N LYS A 497 -1.79 5.69 -8.36
CA LYS A 497 -0.59 6.03 -7.55
C LYS A 497 -0.58 7.45 -6.98
N TYR A 498 -1.31 8.39 -7.57
CA TYR A 498 -1.21 9.82 -7.23
C TYR A 498 -2.59 10.29 -6.77
N LYS A 499 -2.79 10.33 -5.45
CA LYS A 499 -4.09 10.64 -4.80
C LYS A 499 -4.78 11.94 -5.26
N ASP A 500 -4.01 12.89 -5.79
CA ASP A 500 -4.49 14.24 -6.16
C ASP A 500 -4.73 14.41 -7.65
N TRP A 501 -4.48 13.36 -8.43
CA TRP A 501 -4.69 13.36 -9.87
C TRP A 501 -6.07 12.83 -10.20
N ILE A 502 -6.90 13.71 -10.74
CA ILE A 502 -8.31 13.44 -10.97
C ILE A 502 -8.67 13.91 -12.38
N ILE A 503 -9.29 13.02 -13.15
CA ILE A 503 -10.01 13.38 -14.37
C ILE A 503 -11.47 13.66 -13.98
N TRP A 504 -11.88 14.90 -14.19
CA TRP A 504 -13.25 15.38 -14.01
C TRP A 504 -14.00 15.39 -15.33
N MET A 505 -15.17 14.75 -15.33
CA MET A 505 -16.09 14.69 -16.46
C MET A 505 -17.26 15.64 -16.21
N GLY A 506 -17.17 16.85 -16.76
CA GLY A 506 -18.18 17.89 -16.60
C GLY A 506 -19.06 18.05 -17.83
N GLU A 507 -20.32 18.44 -17.66
CA GLU A 507 -21.26 18.66 -18.76
C GLU A 507 -21.38 20.15 -19.11
N LYS A 508 -21.26 20.45 -20.40
CA LYS A 508 -21.46 21.78 -20.96
C LYS A 508 -22.66 21.75 -21.90
N CYS A 509 -23.64 22.62 -21.64
CA CYS A 509 -24.87 22.71 -22.42
C CYS A 509 -25.02 24.07 -23.11
N GLU A 510 -25.30 24.07 -24.41
CA GLU A 510 -25.70 25.24 -25.19
C GLU A 510 -27.23 25.18 -25.41
N GLY A 511 -27.98 25.45 -24.34
CA GLY A 511 -29.45 25.31 -24.30
C GLY A 511 -29.91 23.99 -23.70
N ALA A 512 -31.22 23.70 -23.76
CA ALA A 512 -31.83 22.58 -23.01
C ALA A 512 -31.62 21.18 -23.61
N LYS A 513 -31.05 21.07 -24.83
CA LYS A 513 -30.96 19.79 -25.57
C LYS A 513 -29.62 19.53 -26.23
N ASP A 514 -28.69 20.48 -26.20
CA ASP A 514 -27.38 20.33 -26.82
C ASP A 514 -26.30 20.40 -25.75
N CYS A 515 -26.06 19.25 -25.13
CA CYS A 515 -25.07 19.08 -24.07
C CYS A 515 -23.97 18.13 -24.54
N HIS A 516 -22.74 18.39 -24.14
CA HIS A 516 -21.61 17.48 -24.34
C HIS A 516 -20.76 17.43 -23.08
N THR A 517 -20.08 16.29 -22.88
CA THR A 517 -19.16 16.13 -21.76
C THR A 517 -17.75 16.60 -22.15
N VAL A 518 -17.08 17.23 -21.21
CA VAL A 518 -15.71 17.74 -21.30
C VAL A 518 -14.88 17.09 -20.20
N ALA A 519 -13.76 16.46 -20.58
CA ALA A 519 -12.81 15.88 -19.66
C ALA A 519 -11.77 16.94 -19.23
N SER A 520 -11.54 17.09 -17.94
CA SER A 520 -10.56 18.02 -17.38
C SER A 520 -9.70 17.34 -16.32
N LEU A 521 -8.40 17.61 -16.30
CA LEU A 521 -7.44 17.09 -15.35
C LEU A 521 -7.12 18.12 -14.27
N THR A 522 -7.07 17.68 -13.03
CA THR A 522 -6.35 18.34 -11.95
C THR A 522 -5.27 17.40 -11.43
N ARG A 523 -4.15 17.97 -10.96
CA ARG A 523 -3.04 17.24 -10.31
C ARG A 523 -2.81 17.68 -8.87
N ASP A 524 -3.66 18.57 -8.39
CA ASP A 524 -3.58 19.27 -7.12
C ASP A 524 -4.97 19.32 -6.45
N ARG A 525 -5.77 18.26 -6.66
CA ARG A 525 -7.05 18.04 -5.99
C ARG A 525 -8.05 19.19 -6.18
N GLY A 526 -8.05 19.80 -7.36
CA GLY A 526 -9.04 20.76 -7.84
C GLY A 526 -8.67 22.24 -7.69
N ASP A 527 -7.41 22.55 -7.34
CA ASP A 527 -6.89 23.93 -7.29
C ASP A 527 -6.65 24.47 -8.71
N GLU A 528 -6.04 23.68 -9.59
CA GLU A 528 -5.85 23.99 -11.01
C GLU A 528 -6.49 22.93 -11.93
N TRP A 529 -7.03 23.40 -13.06
CA TRP A 529 -7.73 22.56 -14.04
C TRP A 529 -7.20 22.77 -15.45
N LYS A 530 -6.91 21.66 -16.14
CA LYS A 530 -6.56 21.61 -17.56
C LYS A 530 -7.64 20.85 -18.32
N THR A 531 -8.20 21.42 -19.38
CA THR A 531 -9.08 20.64 -20.28
C THR A 531 -8.26 19.64 -21.09
N LEU A 532 -8.64 18.37 -21.07
CA LEU A 532 -8.01 17.29 -21.85
C LEU A 532 -8.67 17.18 -23.23
N GLN A 533 -9.99 16.91 -23.24
CA GLN A 533 -10.76 16.63 -24.45
C GLN A 533 -12.21 17.12 -24.32
N ARG A 534 -12.88 17.32 -25.46
CA ARG A 534 -14.29 17.71 -25.57
C ARG A 534 -15.09 16.65 -26.31
N TYR A 535 -16.42 16.65 -26.14
CA TYR A 535 -17.30 15.63 -26.73
C TYR A 535 -16.85 14.22 -26.37
N VAL A 536 -16.56 14.05 -25.09
CA VAL A 536 -15.98 12.84 -24.51
C VAL A 536 -17.10 11.95 -23.98
N ARG A 537 -16.97 10.63 -24.15
CA ARG A 537 -17.85 9.66 -23.48
C ARG A 537 -17.23 9.19 -22.16
N LYS A 538 -15.95 8.85 -22.20
CA LYS A 538 -15.18 8.24 -21.12
C LYS A 538 -13.71 8.65 -21.24
N CYS A 539 -13.04 8.94 -20.12
CA CYS A 539 -11.59 9.08 -20.04
C CYS A 539 -11.11 8.42 -18.75
N GLU A 540 -10.01 7.67 -18.82
CA GLU A 540 -9.45 6.96 -17.67
C GLU A 540 -7.93 7.01 -17.66
N PHE A 541 -7.36 7.09 -16.47
CA PHE A 541 -5.94 6.79 -16.28
C PHE A 541 -5.70 5.30 -16.51
N ILE A 542 -4.67 4.98 -17.27
CA ILE A 542 -4.23 3.60 -17.47
C ILE A 542 -3.08 3.31 -16.52
N GLY A 543 -3.43 2.68 -15.39
CA GLY A 543 -2.47 2.28 -14.36
C GLY A 543 -1.52 1.17 -14.81
N GLU A 544 -0.42 1.02 -14.08
CA GLU A 544 0.50 -0.11 -14.21
C GLU A 544 -0.25 -1.45 -14.08
N ALA A 545 0.20 -2.45 -14.84
CA ALA A 545 -0.36 -3.79 -14.82
C ALA A 545 0.78 -4.81 -14.84
N PRO A 546 1.25 -5.28 -13.67
CA PRO A 546 2.35 -6.24 -13.60
C PRO A 546 2.10 -7.48 -14.49
N PRO A 547 3.12 -7.96 -15.22
CA PRO A 547 4.52 -7.52 -15.22
C PRO A 547 4.80 -6.29 -16.12
N GLN A 548 3.81 -5.79 -16.86
CA GLN A 548 3.99 -4.69 -17.81
C GLN A 548 4.07 -3.35 -17.09
N ARG A 549 5.19 -2.65 -17.29
CA ARG A 549 5.30 -1.25 -16.87
C ARG A 549 4.61 -0.36 -17.89
N ARG A 550 3.74 0.52 -17.41
CA ARG A 550 3.06 1.53 -18.21
C ARG A 550 3.44 2.91 -17.72
N GLU A 551 3.26 3.90 -18.56
CA GLU A 551 3.58 5.27 -18.20
C GLU A 551 2.54 5.82 -17.21
N ASP A 552 3.00 6.36 -16.08
CA ASP A 552 2.18 7.03 -15.04
C ASP A 552 1.27 8.15 -15.59
N LYS A 553 1.51 8.65 -16.80
CA LYS A 553 0.74 9.73 -17.42
C LYS A 553 -0.25 9.26 -18.48
N MET A 554 -0.31 7.95 -18.74
CA MET A 554 -1.12 7.38 -19.81
C MET A 554 -2.61 7.58 -19.53
N ILE A 555 -3.30 8.27 -20.43
CA ILE A 555 -4.74 8.48 -20.40
C ILE A 555 -5.35 8.01 -21.72
N TYR A 556 -6.41 7.22 -21.63
CA TYR A 556 -7.24 6.86 -22.77
C TYR A 556 -8.58 7.59 -22.70
N CYS A 557 -9.04 8.09 -23.83
CA CYS A 557 -10.31 8.79 -23.96
C CYS A 557 -11.10 8.32 -25.17
N GLU A 558 -12.39 8.06 -24.97
CA GLU A 558 -13.37 7.95 -26.05
C GLU A 558 -13.94 9.32 -26.38
N VAL A 559 -13.64 9.79 -27.59
CA VAL A 559 -14.04 11.13 -28.03
C VAL A 559 -14.75 11.02 -29.38
N ARG A 560 -15.60 12.01 -29.70
CA ARG A 560 -16.14 12.12 -31.05
C ARG A 560 -15.03 12.53 -32.03
N GLU A 561 -15.11 12.06 -33.27
CA GLU A 561 -14.17 12.45 -34.34
C GLU A 561 -14.21 13.96 -34.61
N LYS A 562 -15.42 14.54 -34.55
CA LYS A 562 -15.66 15.98 -34.68
C LYS A 562 -16.29 16.51 -33.39
N GLU A 563 -16.05 17.78 -33.08
CA GLU A 563 -16.67 18.45 -31.91
C GLU A 563 -18.15 18.79 -32.14
N ASN A 564 -19.00 17.78 -32.31
CA ASN A 564 -20.47 17.90 -32.40
C ASN A 564 -21.17 16.58 -32.02
N ASN A 565 -22.46 16.66 -31.72
CA ASN A 565 -23.29 15.51 -31.33
C ASN A 565 -24.03 14.83 -32.49
N ASN A 566 -23.59 15.02 -33.74
CA ASN A 566 -24.32 14.46 -34.89
C ASN A 566 -24.29 12.92 -34.86
N ALA A 567 -25.39 12.29 -35.30
CA ALA A 567 -25.52 10.84 -35.27
C ALA A 567 -24.52 10.11 -36.20
N ASP A 568 -24.05 10.77 -37.26
CA ASP A 568 -23.06 10.27 -38.21
C ASP A 568 -21.59 10.50 -37.77
N ASN A 569 -21.37 11.14 -36.63
CA ASN A 569 -20.04 11.41 -36.09
C ASN A 569 -19.54 10.22 -35.26
N PRO A 570 -18.60 9.39 -35.72
CA PRO A 570 -18.23 8.19 -34.99
C PRO A 570 -17.46 8.51 -33.70
N TRP A 571 -17.43 7.54 -32.78
CA TRP A 571 -16.52 7.56 -31.64
C TRP A 571 -15.14 7.04 -32.07
N GLN A 572 -14.09 7.64 -31.53
CA GLN A 572 -12.70 7.24 -31.69
C GLN A 572 -12.06 7.05 -30.31
N LEU A 573 -11.11 6.12 -30.22
CA LEU A 573 -10.30 5.91 -29.04
C LEU A 573 -8.96 6.61 -29.25
N VAL A 574 -8.65 7.54 -28.36
CA VAL A 574 -7.42 8.31 -28.41
C VAL A 574 -6.64 8.16 -27.10
N SER A 575 -5.32 8.24 -27.18
CA SER A 575 -4.46 8.21 -26.00
C SER A 575 -3.48 9.37 -25.96
N SER A 576 -2.94 9.61 -24.77
CA SER A 576 -1.83 10.53 -24.54
C SER A 576 -1.02 10.07 -23.33
N ALA A 577 0.30 10.17 -23.46
CA ALA A 577 1.28 9.95 -22.40
C ALA A 577 1.82 11.26 -21.79
N ASP A 578 1.21 12.40 -22.14
CA ASP A 578 1.67 13.74 -21.78
C ASP A 578 0.51 14.65 -21.34
N PHE A 579 -0.59 14.06 -20.87
CA PHE A 579 -1.82 14.76 -20.48
C PHE A 579 -2.44 15.62 -21.60
N PHE A 580 -2.28 15.22 -22.85
CA PHE A 580 -2.75 15.92 -24.04
C PHE A 580 -2.12 17.32 -24.17
N ASP A 581 -0.82 17.44 -23.87
CA ASP A 581 -0.04 18.63 -24.24
C ASP A 581 0.25 18.64 -25.75
N GLU A 582 0.51 17.47 -26.33
CA GLU A 582 0.65 17.26 -27.78
C GLU A 582 -0.63 16.68 -28.42
N THR A 583 -0.59 16.50 -29.75
CA THR A 583 -1.71 15.91 -30.49
C THR A 583 -1.87 14.45 -30.04
N PRO A 584 -3.07 14.01 -29.62
CA PRO A 584 -3.26 12.65 -29.16
C PRO A 584 -3.05 11.62 -30.27
N GLU A 585 -2.63 10.43 -29.88
CA GLU A 585 -2.56 9.28 -30.77
C GLU A 585 -3.97 8.71 -30.97
N VAL A 586 -4.39 8.54 -32.22
CA VAL A 586 -5.67 7.92 -32.57
C VAL A 586 -5.43 6.44 -32.84
N HIS A 587 -5.96 5.58 -31.97
CA HIS A 587 -5.80 4.12 -32.10
C HIS A 587 -6.88 3.51 -33.00
N PHE A 588 -8.13 3.91 -32.80
CA PHE A 588 -9.28 3.32 -33.47
C PHE A 588 -10.36 4.34 -33.82
N SER A 589 -11.07 4.07 -34.91
CA SER A 589 -12.30 4.79 -35.32
C SER A 589 -13.50 3.85 -35.30
N ASN A 590 -14.73 4.39 -35.30
CA ASN A 590 -15.97 3.61 -35.17
C ASN A 590 -16.01 2.71 -33.92
N VAL A 591 -15.47 3.24 -32.81
CA VAL A 591 -15.43 2.55 -31.52
C VAL A 591 -16.85 2.39 -30.97
N VAL A 592 -17.15 1.18 -30.49
CA VAL A 592 -18.39 0.89 -29.77
C VAL A 592 -18.20 1.17 -28.29
N ASP A 593 -17.13 0.60 -27.71
CA ASP A 593 -16.71 0.82 -26.33
C ASP A 593 -15.26 0.33 -26.14
N PHE A 594 -14.63 0.71 -25.02
CA PHE A 594 -13.43 0.06 -24.49
C PHE A 594 -13.53 -0.25 -22.99
N ALA A 595 -12.95 -1.38 -22.60
CA ALA A 595 -12.89 -1.85 -21.23
C ALA A 595 -11.44 -2.06 -20.78
N THR A 596 -11.17 -1.71 -19.53
CA THR A 596 -9.91 -1.96 -18.83
C THR A 596 -10.20 -2.98 -17.73
N MET A 597 -9.48 -4.11 -17.73
CA MET A 597 -9.66 -5.15 -16.71
C MET A 597 -8.37 -5.91 -16.46
N SER A 598 -7.92 -5.93 -15.20
CA SER A 598 -6.61 -6.46 -14.81
C SER A 598 -5.51 -5.85 -15.69
N GLU A 599 -4.78 -6.66 -16.45
CA GLU A 599 -3.78 -6.22 -17.42
C GLU A 599 -4.31 -5.93 -18.82
N PHE A 600 -5.59 -6.15 -19.13
CA PHE A 600 -6.11 -6.03 -20.49
C PHE A 600 -6.81 -4.69 -20.77
N ILE A 601 -6.59 -4.16 -21.96
CA ILE A 601 -7.39 -3.11 -22.58
C ILE A 601 -8.06 -3.72 -23.80
N VAL A 602 -9.37 -3.89 -23.74
CA VAL A 602 -10.18 -4.50 -24.80
C VAL A 602 -10.99 -3.42 -25.51
N VAL A 603 -10.86 -3.33 -26.82
CA VAL A 603 -11.53 -2.31 -27.65
C VAL A 603 -12.39 -3.02 -28.67
N ALA A 604 -13.65 -2.62 -28.82
CA ALA A 604 -14.47 -3.09 -29.93
C ALA A 604 -14.80 -1.99 -30.92
N THR A 605 -14.68 -2.32 -32.20
CA THR A 605 -14.94 -1.43 -33.32
C THR A 605 -15.96 -2.05 -34.29
N LYS A 606 -16.70 -1.22 -35.01
CA LYS A 606 -17.60 -1.68 -36.07
C LYS A 606 -16.83 -1.79 -37.38
N ASP A 607 -16.79 -3.00 -37.95
CA ASP A 607 -16.35 -3.23 -39.31
C ASP A 607 -17.54 -3.09 -40.26
N ASN A 608 -17.65 -1.92 -40.89
CA ASN A 608 -18.73 -1.61 -41.82
C ASN A 608 -18.60 -2.35 -43.16
N GLU A 609 -17.41 -2.85 -43.53
CA GLU A 609 -17.21 -3.59 -44.78
C GLU A 609 -17.81 -5.00 -44.68
N HIS A 610 -17.57 -5.66 -43.55
CA HIS A 610 -18.05 -7.01 -43.29
C HIS A 610 -19.36 -7.06 -42.47
N ASN A 611 -19.84 -5.91 -41.97
CA ASN A 611 -20.97 -5.79 -41.04
C ASN A 611 -20.76 -6.60 -39.74
N THR A 612 -19.52 -6.69 -39.27
CA THR A 612 -19.14 -7.45 -38.06
C THR A 612 -18.55 -6.54 -36.98
N LEU A 613 -18.52 -7.04 -35.75
CA LEU A 613 -17.73 -6.44 -34.67
C LEU A 613 -16.29 -6.95 -34.74
N LYS A 614 -15.32 -6.04 -34.70
CA LYS A 614 -13.90 -6.36 -34.55
C LYS A 614 -13.46 -6.03 -33.12
N VAL A 615 -12.70 -6.92 -32.49
CA VAL A 615 -12.19 -6.73 -31.13
C VAL A 615 -10.68 -6.76 -31.16
N ASP A 616 -10.05 -5.76 -30.55
CA ASP A 616 -8.61 -5.63 -30.41
C ASP A 616 -8.26 -5.60 -28.92
N THR A 617 -7.10 -6.14 -28.54
CA THR A 617 -6.65 -6.18 -27.14
C THR A 617 -5.20 -5.73 -27.01
N SER A 618 -4.89 -5.05 -25.92
CA SER A 618 -3.53 -4.65 -25.52
C SER A 618 -3.28 -4.99 -24.05
N VAL A 619 -2.05 -5.43 -23.74
CA VAL A 619 -1.58 -5.64 -22.36
C VAL A 619 -0.56 -4.59 -21.91
N ASP A 620 0.06 -3.89 -22.85
CA ASP A 620 1.09 -2.86 -22.61
C ASP A 620 0.56 -1.43 -22.80
N ALA A 621 -0.70 -1.27 -23.17
CA ALA A 621 -1.36 0.00 -23.48
C ALA A 621 -0.74 0.78 -24.66
N THR A 622 0.04 0.12 -25.52
CA THR A 622 0.66 0.76 -26.70
C THR A 622 0.44 -0.07 -27.96
N ASN A 623 0.61 -1.38 -27.89
CA ASN A 623 0.43 -2.30 -29.01
C ASN A 623 -0.92 -3.01 -28.88
N PHE A 624 -1.77 -2.85 -29.89
CA PHE A 624 -3.02 -3.59 -30.01
C PHE A 624 -2.90 -4.73 -31.00
N ALA A 625 -3.46 -5.87 -30.64
CA ALA A 625 -3.54 -7.05 -31.49
C ALA A 625 -5.00 -7.48 -31.69
N ASP A 626 -5.29 -7.92 -32.91
CA ASP A 626 -6.61 -8.41 -33.31
C ASP A 626 -6.96 -9.73 -32.62
N ALA A 627 -8.20 -9.80 -32.10
CA ALA A 627 -8.72 -10.99 -31.44
C ALA A 627 -9.29 -11.99 -32.45
N LYS A 628 -8.77 -13.22 -32.41
CA LYS A 628 -9.27 -14.34 -33.21
C LYS A 628 -10.37 -15.07 -32.45
N PHE A 629 -11.58 -15.05 -33.01
CA PHE A 629 -12.74 -15.75 -32.44
C PHE A 629 -12.85 -17.23 -32.86
N PRO A 630 -13.59 -18.05 -32.08
CA PRO A 630 -13.84 -19.45 -32.43
C PRO A 630 -14.56 -19.63 -33.77
N HIS A 631 -14.53 -20.86 -34.28
CA HIS A 631 -15.19 -21.23 -35.54
C HIS A 631 -16.69 -20.90 -35.58
N GLY A 632 -17.17 -20.39 -36.73
CA GLY A 632 -18.59 -20.12 -36.97
C GLY A 632 -19.13 -18.94 -36.14
N PHE A 633 -18.22 -18.21 -35.50
CA PHE A 633 -18.53 -17.16 -34.54
C PHE A 633 -18.25 -15.79 -35.17
N GLU A 634 -19.08 -15.42 -36.15
CA GLU A 634 -19.12 -14.06 -36.69
C GLU A 634 -20.07 -13.22 -35.83
N ILE A 635 -19.51 -12.22 -35.16
CA ILE A 635 -20.28 -11.30 -34.32
C ILE A 635 -20.86 -10.24 -35.25
N ASP A 636 -22.14 -10.36 -35.57
CA ASP A 636 -22.91 -9.29 -36.23
C ASP A 636 -22.69 -7.98 -35.45
N HIS A 637 -22.41 -6.87 -36.14
CA HIS A 637 -22.19 -5.56 -35.51
C HIS A 637 -23.38 -5.06 -34.67
N GLN A 638 -24.56 -5.68 -34.81
CA GLN A 638 -25.76 -5.42 -34.01
C GLN A 638 -25.84 -6.27 -32.73
N LYS A 639 -25.03 -7.32 -32.60
CA LYS A 639 -24.99 -8.16 -31.41
C LYS A 639 -24.12 -7.53 -30.34
N ALA A 640 -24.63 -7.53 -29.11
CA ALA A 640 -23.89 -7.05 -27.95
C ALA A 640 -22.86 -8.08 -27.48
N TYR A 641 -21.79 -7.59 -26.85
CA TYR A 641 -20.84 -8.40 -26.08
C TYR A 641 -20.67 -7.78 -24.69
N THR A 642 -20.29 -8.59 -23.72
CA THR A 642 -20.01 -8.14 -22.35
C THR A 642 -18.65 -8.70 -21.93
N VAL A 643 -17.73 -7.83 -21.50
CA VAL A 643 -16.48 -8.26 -20.87
C VAL A 643 -16.78 -8.72 -19.45
N LEU A 644 -16.41 -9.95 -19.12
CA LEU A 644 -16.64 -10.56 -17.81
C LEU A 644 -15.35 -10.55 -16.98
N ASP A 645 -15.45 -10.93 -15.70
CA ASP A 645 -14.31 -10.88 -14.77
C ASP A 645 -13.08 -11.67 -15.25
N SER A 646 -11.96 -10.97 -15.43
CA SER A 646 -10.73 -11.40 -16.12
C SER A 646 -9.49 -11.36 -15.20
N SER A 647 -9.62 -11.95 -14.00
CA SER A 647 -8.58 -12.02 -12.95
C SER A 647 -7.53 -13.14 -13.07
N THR A 648 -7.62 -14.02 -14.08
CA THR A 648 -6.80 -15.25 -14.20
C THR A 648 -5.86 -15.22 -15.40
N HIS A 649 -5.28 -14.05 -15.69
CA HIS A 649 -4.47 -13.80 -16.89
C HIS A 649 -5.17 -14.22 -18.20
N SER A 650 -6.50 -14.03 -18.27
CA SER A 650 -7.28 -14.29 -19.48
C SER A 650 -8.58 -13.48 -19.46
N VAL A 651 -9.07 -13.15 -20.65
CA VAL A 651 -10.29 -12.39 -20.87
C VAL A 651 -11.46 -13.34 -21.10
N PHE A 652 -12.50 -13.20 -20.29
CA PHE A 652 -13.80 -13.82 -20.53
C PHE A 652 -14.72 -12.84 -21.26
N LEU A 653 -15.26 -13.25 -22.41
CA LEU A 653 -16.25 -12.46 -23.14
C LEU A 653 -17.55 -13.26 -23.25
N HIS A 654 -18.67 -12.62 -22.94
CA HIS A 654 -20.00 -13.09 -23.32
C HIS A 654 -20.41 -12.48 -24.65
N VAL A 655 -20.86 -13.30 -25.58
CA VAL A 655 -21.38 -12.84 -26.87
C VAL A 655 -22.83 -13.25 -27.02
N THR A 656 -23.67 -12.28 -27.35
CA THR A 656 -25.13 -12.46 -27.46
C THR A 656 -25.48 -13.36 -28.63
N VAL A 657 -26.24 -14.43 -28.36
CA VAL A 657 -26.78 -15.32 -29.41
C VAL A 657 -28.23 -14.99 -29.69
N ASN A 658 -29.05 -14.86 -28.64
CA ASN A 658 -30.43 -14.39 -28.71
C ASN A 658 -30.60 -13.16 -27.82
N ASN A 659 -31.26 -12.12 -28.33
CA ASN A 659 -31.55 -10.87 -27.64
C ASN A 659 -33.06 -10.54 -27.60
N ASP A 660 -33.90 -11.54 -27.90
CA ASP A 660 -35.36 -11.42 -27.78
C ASP A 660 -35.74 -11.27 -26.30
N GLU A 661 -36.58 -10.29 -25.99
CA GLU A 661 -36.98 -9.95 -24.62
C GLU A 661 -37.57 -11.18 -23.89
N GLY A 662 -37.02 -11.48 -22.71
CA GLY A 662 -37.37 -12.63 -21.86
C GLY A 662 -36.81 -13.98 -22.34
N HIS A 663 -36.03 -14.00 -23.42
CA HIS A 663 -35.46 -15.20 -24.05
C HIS A 663 -33.98 -15.04 -24.40
N GLU A 664 -33.30 -14.06 -23.79
CA GLU A 664 -31.92 -13.72 -24.05
C GLU A 664 -30.95 -14.80 -23.56
N TYR A 665 -29.93 -15.11 -24.36
CA TYR A 665 -28.82 -15.97 -23.94
C TYR A 665 -27.63 -15.75 -24.88
N GLY A 666 -26.46 -16.23 -24.47
CA GLY A 666 -25.28 -16.17 -25.31
C GLY A 666 -24.25 -17.25 -25.01
N THR A 667 -23.03 -17.00 -25.49
CA THR A 667 -21.91 -17.92 -25.35
C THR A 667 -20.77 -17.19 -24.65
N ILE A 668 -20.16 -17.86 -23.68
CA ILE A 668 -18.91 -17.44 -23.06
C ILE A 668 -17.75 -18.02 -23.86
N ILE A 669 -16.84 -17.13 -24.25
CA ILE A 669 -15.57 -17.44 -24.88
C ILE A 669 -14.43 -16.92 -23.98
N LYS A 670 -13.28 -17.58 -24.03
CA LYS A 670 -12.13 -17.28 -23.17
C LYS A 670 -10.86 -17.11 -24.00
N SER A 671 -10.08 -16.06 -23.70
CA SER A 671 -8.82 -15.79 -24.39
C SER A 671 -7.64 -16.62 -23.86
N ASN A 672 -6.53 -16.59 -24.60
CA ASN A 672 -5.20 -16.88 -24.07
C ASN A 672 -4.65 -15.70 -23.22
N SER A 673 -3.41 -15.83 -22.75
CA SER A 673 -2.75 -14.90 -21.82
C SER A 673 -2.55 -13.47 -22.30
N ASN A 674 -2.63 -13.21 -23.60
CA ASN A 674 -2.48 -11.88 -24.18
C ASN A 674 -3.77 -11.35 -24.83
N GLY A 675 -4.91 -12.05 -24.65
CA GLY A 675 -6.21 -11.57 -25.12
C GLY A 675 -6.44 -11.72 -26.64
N THR A 676 -5.58 -12.42 -27.38
CA THR A 676 -5.61 -12.43 -28.86
C THR A 676 -6.25 -13.66 -29.50
N SER A 677 -6.41 -14.76 -28.78
CA SER A 677 -7.03 -15.98 -29.33
C SER A 677 -8.05 -16.57 -28.37
N TYR A 678 -9.30 -16.63 -28.83
CA TYR A 678 -10.43 -17.06 -28.05
C TYR A 678 -10.86 -18.49 -28.39
N VAL A 679 -11.27 -19.22 -27.37
CA VAL A 679 -11.86 -20.55 -27.46
C VAL A 679 -13.23 -20.54 -26.80
N MET A 680 -14.14 -21.39 -27.27
CA MET A 680 -15.48 -21.51 -26.70
C MET A 680 -15.41 -22.22 -25.34
N SER A 681 -15.89 -21.55 -24.29
CA SER A 681 -15.94 -22.10 -22.93
C SER A 681 -17.29 -22.74 -22.62
N LEU A 682 -18.39 -21.99 -22.82
CA LEU A 682 -19.74 -22.48 -22.54
C LEU A 682 -20.81 -21.80 -23.41
N ASN A 683 -21.77 -22.58 -23.91
CA ASN A 683 -22.91 -22.10 -24.70
C ASN A 683 -24.18 -21.92 -23.85
N ALA A 684 -25.12 -21.14 -24.38
CA ALA A 684 -26.45 -20.92 -23.83
C ALA A 684 -26.45 -20.35 -22.40
N VAL A 685 -25.48 -19.49 -22.07
CA VAL A 685 -25.40 -18.80 -20.78
C VAL A 685 -26.45 -17.71 -20.70
N ASP A 686 -27.17 -17.67 -19.58
CA ASP A 686 -28.25 -16.73 -19.34
C ASP A 686 -27.74 -15.29 -19.18
N ARG A 687 -28.58 -14.36 -19.62
CA ARG A 687 -28.38 -12.92 -19.49
C ARG A 687 -29.72 -12.22 -19.40
N ASP A 688 -29.71 -10.99 -18.91
CA ASP A 688 -30.89 -10.12 -18.93
C ASP A 688 -30.90 -9.18 -20.15
N THR A 689 -31.97 -8.38 -20.21
CA THR A 689 -32.19 -7.34 -21.23
C THR A 689 -31.18 -6.19 -21.13
N SER A 690 -30.65 -5.91 -19.92
CA SER A 690 -29.64 -4.88 -19.68
C SER A 690 -28.23 -5.32 -20.10
N GLY A 691 -28.02 -6.61 -20.35
CA GLY A 691 -26.75 -7.17 -20.79
C GLY A 691 -25.86 -7.70 -19.67
N TYR A 692 -26.39 -7.78 -18.45
CA TYR A 692 -25.75 -8.53 -17.38
C TYR A 692 -25.88 -10.03 -17.65
N VAL A 693 -24.85 -10.76 -17.26
CA VAL A 693 -24.71 -12.19 -17.53
C VAL A 693 -24.70 -12.91 -16.19
N ASP A 694 -25.35 -14.07 -16.11
CA ASP A 694 -25.24 -14.97 -14.96
C ASP A 694 -23.86 -15.62 -14.96
N PHE A 695 -22.84 -14.86 -14.56
CA PHE A 695 -21.45 -15.29 -14.40
C PHE A 695 -20.89 -14.67 -13.12
N GLU A 696 -20.52 -15.52 -12.17
CA GLU A 696 -19.96 -15.11 -10.88
C GLU A 696 -18.67 -15.88 -10.62
N LYS A 697 -17.57 -15.18 -10.32
CA LYS A 697 -16.34 -15.79 -9.81
C LYS A 697 -16.36 -15.87 -8.29
N MET A 698 -15.69 -16.88 -7.76
CA MET A 698 -15.42 -16.95 -6.34
C MET A 698 -14.24 -16.04 -5.97
N PHE A 699 -14.45 -15.11 -5.05
CA PHE A 699 -13.37 -14.27 -4.56
C PHE A 699 -12.39 -15.08 -3.71
N GLY A 700 -11.11 -14.75 -3.82
CA GLY A 700 -10.03 -15.38 -3.05
C GLY A 700 -9.57 -16.75 -3.55
N LEU A 701 -10.28 -17.40 -4.49
CA LEU A 701 -9.83 -18.64 -5.13
C LEU A 701 -9.77 -18.53 -6.64
N GLU A 702 -8.65 -18.98 -7.20
CA GLU A 702 -8.39 -18.91 -8.64
C GLU A 702 -9.26 -19.92 -9.40
N GLY A 703 -9.80 -19.48 -10.53
CA GLY A 703 -10.45 -20.34 -11.54
C GLY A 703 -11.74 -21.05 -11.11
N VAL A 704 -12.35 -20.67 -9.98
CA VAL A 704 -13.70 -21.12 -9.59
C VAL A 704 -14.74 -20.10 -10.05
N ALA A 705 -15.71 -20.52 -10.86
CA ALA A 705 -16.80 -19.66 -11.32
C ALA A 705 -18.11 -20.42 -11.49
N MET A 706 -19.24 -19.72 -11.37
CA MET A 706 -20.60 -20.25 -11.48
C MET A 706 -21.39 -19.51 -12.56
N VAL A 707 -22.24 -20.25 -13.26
CA VAL A 707 -23.10 -19.72 -14.32
C VAL A 707 -24.46 -20.40 -14.34
N ASN A 708 -25.48 -19.70 -14.86
CA ASN A 708 -26.73 -20.34 -15.25
C ASN A 708 -26.82 -20.48 -16.77
N VAL A 709 -27.25 -21.65 -17.22
CA VAL A 709 -27.48 -21.96 -18.64
C VAL A 709 -28.97 -22.17 -18.93
N VAL A 710 -29.39 -21.73 -20.11
CA VAL A 710 -30.74 -21.90 -20.64
C VAL A 710 -30.85 -23.30 -21.27
N ALA A 711 -31.27 -24.28 -20.47
CA ALA A 711 -31.31 -25.69 -20.84
C ALA A 711 -32.31 -26.03 -21.97
N ASN A 712 -33.21 -25.12 -22.34
CA ASN A 712 -34.15 -25.26 -23.46
C ASN A 712 -33.85 -24.35 -24.66
N ALA A 713 -32.64 -23.80 -24.77
CA ALA A 713 -32.25 -22.90 -25.86
C ALA A 713 -32.42 -23.53 -27.26
N ASP A 714 -32.19 -24.83 -27.41
CA ASP A 714 -32.35 -25.57 -28.67
C ASP A 714 -33.81 -25.99 -28.98
N SER A 715 -34.77 -25.61 -28.14
CA SER A 715 -36.18 -25.95 -28.37
C SER A 715 -36.72 -25.27 -29.62
N LYS A 716 -37.38 -26.03 -30.51
CA LYS A 716 -38.07 -25.47 -31.69
C LYS A 716 -39.16 -24.45 -31.35
N ASN A 717 -39.65 -24.47 -30.10
CA ASN A 717 -40.66 -23.54 -29.60
C ASN A 717 -40.10 -22.60 -28.52
N TYR A 718 -38.78 -22.40 -28.47
CA TYR A 718 -38.11 -21.62 -27.42
C TYR A 718 -38.76 -20.24 -27.21
N ASN A 719 -39.04 -19.48 -28.26
CA ASN A 719 -39.69 -18.14 -28.18
C ASN A 719 -41.16 -18.16 -27.66
N LYS A 720 -41.71 -19.33 -27.32
CA LYS A 720 -43.03 -19.50 -26.69
C LYS A 720 -42.95 -20.13 -25.30
N GLU A 721 -41.76 -20.53 -24.87
CA GLU A 721 -41.47 -21.18 -23.60
C GLU A 721 -40.63 -20.26 -22.73
N LYS A 722 -40.89 -20.20 -21.42
CA LYS A 722 -39.96 -19.51 -20.50
C LYS A 722 -38.59 -20.19 -20.52
N LYS A 723 -37.53 -19.41 -20.22
CA LYS A 723 -36.19 -19.95 -19.95
C LYS A 723 -36.26 -21.02 -18.86
N LYS A 724 -35.59 -22.15 -19.09
CA LYS A 724 -35.39 -23.19 -18.07
C LYS A 724 -33.93 -23.18 -17.66
N LEU A 725 -33.65 -22.56 -16.53
CA LEU A 725 -32.29 -22.35 -16.07
C LEU A 725 -31.73 -23.57 -15.33
N LYS A 726 -30.44 -23.82 -15.50
CA LYS A 726 -29.65 -24.79 -14.73
C LYS A 726 -28.30 -24.19 -14.36
N THR A 727 -27.84 -24.45 -13.15
CA THR A 727 -26.55 -23.92 -12.67
C THR A 727 -25.41 -24.88 -12.96
N MET A 728 -24.29 -24.32 -13.42
CA MET A 728 -23.02 -25.02 -13.63
C MET A 728 -21.89 -24.30 -12.89
N ILE A 729 -20.87 -25.04 -12.50
CA ILE A 729 -19.66 -24.55 -11.84
C ILE A 729 -18.42 -25.06 -12.56
N THR A 730 -17.37 -24.25 -12.60
CA THR A 730 -16.03 -24.63 -13.05
C THR A 730 -15.05 -24.57 -11.88
N HIS A 731 -14.06 -25.45 -11.89
CA HIS A 731 -12.93 -25.47 -10.95
C HIS A 731 -11.59 -25.44 -11.70
N ASN A 732 -11.60 -25.10 -12.98
CA ASN A 732 -10.41 -25.02 -13.82
C ASN A 732 -10.53 -23.88 -14.82
N ASP A 733 -10.95 -22.71 -14.33
CA ASP A 733 -10.94 -21.44 -15.05
C ASP A 733 -11.74 -21.50 -16.36
N GLY A 734 -12.93 -22.11 -16.31
CA GLY A 734 -13.87 -22.18 -17.44
C GLY A 734 -13.49 -23.18 -18.52
N ALA A 735 -12.44 -23.99 -18.35
CA ALA A 735 -12.10 -25.03 -19.32
C ALA A 735 -13.08 -26.21 -19.26
N GLU A 736 -13.64 -26.51 -18.08
CA GLU A 736 -14.72 -27.48 -17.90
C GLU A 736 -15.81 -26.95 -16.96
N TRP A 737 -17.06 -27.34 -17.24
CA TRP A 737 -18.23 -26.96 -16.46
C TRP A 737 -19.00 -28.22 -16.04
N ASP A 738 -19.41 -28.27 -14.78
CA ASP A 738 -20.17 -29.38 -14.21
C ASP A 738 -21.42 -28.89 -13.49
N TYR A 739 -22.47 -29.72 -13.45
CA TYR A 739 -23.63 -29.47 -12.60
C TYR A 739 -23.29 -29.67 -11.13
N ILE A 740 -23.88 -28.84 -10.27
CA ILE A 740 -23.61 -28.87 -8.84
C ILE A 740 -24.30 -30.07 -8.17
N LYS A 741 -23.54 -30.82 -7.37
CA LYS A 741 -24.06 -31.97 -6.62
C LYS A 741 -25.05 -31.49 -5.54
N PRO A 742 -26.23 -32.13 -5.40
CA PRO A 742 -27.13 -31.83 -4.30
C PRO A 742 -26.47 -32.09 -2.94
N PRO A 743 -26.81 -31.30 -1.90
CA PRO A 743 -26.36 -31.55 -0.53
C PRO A 743 -26.72 -32.97 -0.04
N PRO A 744 -25.84 -33.63 0.74
CA PRO A 744 -26.08 -35.00 1.22
C PRO A 744 -27.19 -35.08 2.29
N ASN A 745 -27.37 -34.03 3.09
CA ASN A 745 -28.37 -33.93 4.14
C ASN A 745 -29.63 -33.24 3.58
N GLY A 746 -30.75 -33.95 3.57
CA GLY A 746 -31.96 -33.45 2.91
C GLY A 746 -32.72 -32.41 3.74
N GLY A 747 -32.82 -31.18 3.23
CA GLY A 747 -33.76 -30.10 3.62
C GLY A 747 -33.94 -29.77 5.12
N ALA A 748 -34.85 -28.83 5.41
CA ALA A 748 -35.17 -28.39 6.78
C ALA A 748 -35.78 -29.48 7.68
N ASP A 749 -36.31 -30.55 7.09
CA ASP A 749 -37.03 -31.63 7.78
C ASP A 749 -36.21 -32.93 7.94
N GLY A 750 -34.97 -32.96 7.45
CA GLY A 750 -34.21 -34.20 7.26
C GLY A 750 -34.74 -35.10 6.14
N LYS A 751 -35.69 -34.61 5.32
CA LYS A 751 -36.26 -35.33 4.17
C LYS A 751 -35.39 -35.16 2.93
N LYS A 752 -35.13 -36.26 2.21
CA LYS A 752 -34.43 -36.22 0.92
C LYS A 752 -35.12 -35.26 -0.05
N PHE A 753 -34.33 -34.48 -0.78
CA PHE A 753 -34.82 -33.66 -1.89
C PHE A 753 -35.56 -34.57 -2.90
N GLY A 754 -36.70 -34.11 -3.40
CA GLY A 754 -37.63 -34.91 -4.20
C GLY A 754 -37.14 -35.30 -5.62
N CYS A 755 -35.86 -35.13 -5.93
CA CYS A 755 -35.28 -35.47 -7.23
C CYS A 755 -34.38 -36.72 -7.16
N SER A 756 -34.26 -37.43 -8.29
CA SER A 756 -33.40 -38.61 -8.43
C SER A 756 -32.92 -38.76 -9.87
N GLY A 757 -31.79 -39.45 -10.08
CA GLY A 757 -31.17 -39.63 -11.40
C GLY A 757 -29.76 -39.06 -11.48
N GLY A 758 -29.27 -38.84 -12.70
CA GLY A 758 -28.00 -38.13 -12.93
C GLY A 758 -28.11 -36.63 -12.61
N LEU A 759 -26.97 -35.95 -12.56
CA LEU A 759 -26.90 -34.50 -12.27
C LEU A 759 -27.60 -33.64 -13.34
N ASP A 760 -27.82 -34.20 -14.54
CA ASP A 760 -28.65 -33.58 -15.57
C ASP A 760 -30.13 -33.45 -15.14
N LYS A 761 -30.62 -34.33 -14.26
CA LYS A 761 -32.00 -34.37 -13.76
C LYS A 761 -32.16 -33.92 -12.31
N CYS A 762 -31.09 -33.98 -11.53
CA CYS A 762 -31.11 -33.70 -10.09
C CYS A 762 -29.80 -33.04 -9.68
N SER A 763 -29.77 -31.71 -9.74
CA SER A 763 -28.65 -30.87 -9.33
C SER A 763 -29.12 -29.77 -8.40
N LEU A 764 -28.19 -29.16 -7.66
CA LEU A 764 -28.44 -27.87 -7.01
C LEU A 764 -28.39 -26.78 -8.10
N ASN A 765 -29.40 -25.91 -8.11
CA ASN A 765 -29.46 -24.73 -8.98
C ASN A 765 -29.58 -23.49 -8.10
N ILE A 766 -28.81 -22.46 -8.37
CA ILE A 766 -28.68 -21.22 -7.59
C ILE A 766 -29.07 -20.04 -8.49
N HIS A 767 -29.86 -19.11 -7.95
CA HIS A 767 -30.22 -17.87 -8.63
C HIS A 767 -28.98 -17.02 -8.86
N GLY A 768 -28.83 -16.49 -10.07
CA GLY A 768 -27.60 -15.83 -10.53
C GLY A 768 -27.59 -14.31 -10.35
N TYR A 769 -26.56 -13.69 -10.91
CA TYR A 769 -26.30 -12.25 -10.84
C TYR A 769 -27.44 -11.41 -11.46
N THR A 770 -28.07 -11.87 -12.54
CA THR A 770 -29.14 -11.15 -13.25
C THR A 770 -30.38 -10.90 -12.40
N GLU A 771 -30.73 -11.81 -11.49
CA GLU A 771 -31.91 -11.71 -10.63
C GLU A 771 -31.68 -10.87 -9.35
N ARG A 772 -30.43 -10.53 -9.01
CA ARG A 772 -30.11 -9.74 -7.81
C ARG A 772 -30.69 -8.33 -7.87
N SER A 773 -31.31 -7.88 -6.79
CA SER A 773 -31.82 -6.52 -6.62
C SER A 773 -30.67 -5.51 -6.46
N ASP A 774 -29.68 -5.83 -5.63
CA ASP A 774 -28.41 -5.11 -5.50
C ASP A 774 -27.29 -5.89 -6.17
N LYS A 775 -26.64 -5.27 -7.16
CA LYS A 775 -25.56 -5.88 -7.93
C LYS A 775 -24.20 -5.86 -7.21
N SER A 776 -24.09 -5.10 -6.11
CA SER A 776 -22.89 -5.07 -5.27
C SER A 776 -22.77 -6.29 -4.34
N HIS A 777 -23.87 -7.00 -4.09
CA HIS A 777 -23.86 -8.21 -3.27
C HIS A 777 -23.23 -9.38 -4.04
N THR A 778 -22.40 -10.16 -3.35
CA THR A 778 -21.62 -11.26 -3.92
C THR A 778 -21.92 -12.59 -3.21
N PHE A 779 -21.64 -13.72 -3.87
CA PHE A 779 -21.78 -15.04 -3.21
C PHE A 779 -20.67 -15.34 -2.21
N SER A 780 -19.51 -14.71 -2.37
CA SER A 780 -18.28 -14.93 -1.59
C SER A 780 -17.61 -13.62 -1.23
N SER A 781 -16.70 -13.70 -0.27
CA SER A 781 -15.81 -12.61 0.13
C SER A 781 -14.35 -12.96 -0.14
N PRO A 782 -13.49 -12.00 -0.54
CA PRO A 782 -12.05 -12.21 -0.63
C PRO A 782 -11.40 -12.56 0.72
N ALA A 783 -12.02 -12.18 1.83
CA ALA A 783 -11.53 -12.50 3.18
C ALA A 783 -12.12 -13.82 3.73
N ALA A 784 -13.20 -14.34 3.16
CA ALA A 784 -13.85 -15.59 3.57
C ALA A 784 -13.54 -16.74 2.60
N ILE A 785 -12.25 -17.06 2.45
CA ILE A 785 -11.75 -18.05 1.49
C ILE A 785 -12.44 -19.41 1.69
N GLY A 786 -12.95 -19.98 0.59
CA GLY A 786 -13.68 -21.26 0.62
C GLY A 786 -15.19 -21.10 0.79
N LEU A 787 -15.67 -20.00 1.36
CA LEU A 787 -17.08 -19.81 1.69
C LEU A 787 -17.87 -19.19 0.54
N MET A 788 -19.00 -19.81 0.20
CA MET A 788 -20.03 -19.18 -0.65
C MET A 788 -21.43 -19.42 -0.08
N MET A 789 -22.32 -18.46 -0.30
CA MET A 789 -23.75 -18.57 -0.02
C MET A 789 -24.58 -18.30 -1.27
N GLY A 790 -25.75 -18.93 -1.36
CA GLY A 790 -26.65 -18.74 -2.48
C GLY A 790 -28.07 -19.19 -2.19
N VAL A 791 -29.02 -18.56 -2.86
CA VAL A 791 -30.44 -18.91 -2.83
C VAL A 791 -30.76 -19.74 -4.06
N GLY A 792 -31.46 -20.85 -3.90
CA GLY A 792 -31.73 -21.77 -5.00
C GLY A 792 -32.63 -22.95 -4.65
N ASN A 793 -32.58 -24.00 -5.46
CA ASN A 793 -33.34 -25.22 -5.22
C ASN A 793 -32.61 -26.46 -5.74
N VAL A 794 -32.96 -27.61 -5.19
CA VAL A 794 -32.51 -28.91 -5.69
C VAL A 794 -33.56 -29.50 -6.62
N GLY A 795 -33.21 -29.72 -7.89
CA GLY A 795 -34.15 -30.21 -8.90
C GLY A 795 -33.57 -30.27 -10.30
N GLN A 796 -34.44 -30.46 -11.30
CA GLN A 796 -34.03 -30.50 -12.70
C GLN A 796 -33.74 -29.10 -13.26
N TYR A 797 -34.46 -28.08 -12.79
CA TYR A 797 -34.35 -26.69 -13.23
C TYR A 797 -34.45 -25.77 -12.01
N LEU A 798 -33.94 -24.55 -12.16
CA LEU A 798 -34.12 -23.46 -11.22
C LEU A 798 -35.61 -23.11 -11.11
N THR A 799 -36.11 -22.95 -9.90
CA THR A 799 -37.49 -22.50 -9.62
C THR A 799 -37.57 -20.98 -9.53
N GLU A 800 -38.77 -20.43 -9.35
CA GLU A 800 -38.96 -19.00 -9.05
C GLU A 800 -38.33 -18.67 -7.68
N TYR A 801 -37.75 -17.47 -7.53
CA TYR A 801 -36.98 -17.03 -6.35
C TYR A 801 -37.74 -17.15 -5.04
N ASP A 802 -39.05 -16.86 -5.04
CA ASP A 802 -39.92 -16.92 -3.85
C ASP A 802 -40.15 -18.33 -3.27
N LYS A 803 -39.77 -19.37 -4.02
CA LYS A 803 -39.87 -20.78 -3.63
C LYS A 803 -38.51 -21.42 -3.35
N ALA A 804 -37.45 -20.64 -3.45
CA ALA A 804 -36.09 -21.08 -3.23
C ALA A 804 -35.75 -21.17 -1.74
N ASP A 805 -34.70 -21.91 -1.45
CA ASP A 805 -34.10 -22.10 -0.13
C ASP A 805 -32.66 -21.59 -0.13
N THR A 806 -32.08 -21.40 1.05
CA THR A 806 -30.71 -20.89 1.20
C THR A 806 -29.71 -22.03 1.40
N PHE A 807 -28.57 -21.97 0.71
CA PHE A 807 -27.49 -22.96 0.71
C PHE A 807 -26.13 -22.30 0.95
N MET A 808 -25.16 -23.11 1.39
CA MET A 808 -23.79 -22.68 1.66
C MET A 808 -22.77 -23.76 1.30
N THR A 809 -21.56 -23.37 0.93
CA THR A 809 -20.39 -24.23 0.79
C THR A 809 -19.22 -23.61 1.57
N SER A 810 -18.27 -24.46 1.98
CA SER A 810 -17.05 -24.04 2.68
C SER A 810 -15.77 -24.57 2.04
N ASP A 811 -15.88 -25.11 0.82
CA ASP A 811 -14.80 -25.76 0.07
C ASP A 811 -14.76 -25.34 -1.41
N GLY A 812 -15.21 -24.12 -1.71
CA GLY A 812 -15.20 -23.59 -3.07
C GLY A 812 -16.23 -24.23 -4.00
N GLY A 813 -17.39 -24.62 -3.47
CA GLY A 813 -18.53 -25.08 -4.27
C GLY A 813 -18.47 -26.54 -4.69
N ILE A 814 -17.55 -27.33 -4.11
CA ILE A 814 -17.46 -28.78 -4.34
C ILE A 814 -18.58 -29.49 -3.58
N ASN A 815 -18.77 -29.14 -2.30
CA ASN A 815 -19.83 -29.67 -1.46
C ASN A 815 -20.69 -28.52 -0.91
N TRP A 816 -22.01 -28.67 -1.09
CA TRP A 816 -22.99 -27.71 -0.59
C TRP A 816 -23.77 -28.30 0.59
N LYS A 817 -24.18 -27.42 1.49
CA LYS A 817 -24.99 -27.65 2.68
C LYS A 817 -26.30 -26.89 2.54
N PHE A 818 -27.39 -27.50 2.99
CA PHE A 818 -28.65 -26.79 3.18
C PHE A 818 -28.55 -25.92 4.44
N VAL A 819 -28.88 -24.63 4.33
CA VAL A 819 -28.81 -23.69 5.46
C VAL A 819 -30.18 -23.51 6.09
N LYS A 820 -31.15 -23.01 5.32
CA LYS A 820 -32.47 -22.67 5.85
C LYS A 820 -33.53 -22.62 4.75
N GLN A 821 -34.77 -22.91 5.13
CA GLN A 821 -35.91 -22.85 4.22
C GLN A 821 -36.30 -21.39 3.95
N GLY A 822 -36.50 -21.05 2.68
CA GLY A 822 -36.77 -19.70 2.20
C GLY A 822 -35.52 -18.89 1.86
N THR A 823 -35.74 -17.66 1.43
CA THR A 823 -34.71 -16.72 0.97
C THR A 823 -34.17 -15.87 2.11
N TYR A 824 -32.85 -15.82 2.23
CA TYR A 824 -32.14 -15.07 3.26
C TYR A 824 -31.02 -14.26 2.59
N MET A 825 -30.87 -13.00 3.02
CA MET A 825 -29.69 -12.18 2.77
C MET A 825 -28.59 -12.62 3.74
N TRP A 826 -27.33 -12.52 3.33
CA TRP A 826 -26.18 -12.91 4.14
C TRP A 826 -25.07 -11.86 4.10
N GLU A 827 -24.26 -11.84 5.14
CA GLU A 827 -22.97 -11.14 5.15
C GLU A 827 -21.92 -11.93 5.95
N PHE A 828 -20.66 -11.74 5.56
CA PHE A 828 -19.49 -12.32 6.23
C PHE A 828 -18.84 -11.28 7.15
N GLY A 829 -18.34 -11.71 8.30
CA GLY A 829 -17.57 -10.84 9.20
C GLY A 829 -16.44 -11.60 9.87
N ASP A 830 -15.47 -10.84 10.37
CA ASP A 830 -14.21 -11.35 10.91
C ASP A 830 -13.59 -12.44 10.02
N GLN A 831 -13.50 -12.16 8.72
CA GLN A 831 -12.87 -12.99 7.69
C GLN A 831 -13.58 -14.35 7.53
N GLY A 832 -14.91 -14.30 7.47
CA GLY A 832 -15.77 -15.49 7.32
C GLY A 832 -15.98 -16.29 8.60
N SER A 833 -15.39 -15.90 9.74
CA SER A 833 -15.60 -16.60 11.01
C SER A 833 -16.96 -16.31 11.64
N ILE A 834 -17.60 -15.20 11.25
CA ILE A 834 -18.98 -14.86 11.58
C ILE A 834 -19.76 -14.80 10.27
N VAL A 835 -20.86 -15.53 10.19
CA VAL A 835 -21.78 -15.48 9.04
C VAL A 835 -23.14 -15.08 9.57
N VAL A 836 -23.69 -13.96 9.09
CA VAL A 836 -24.99 -13.44 9.54
C VAL A 836 -25.98 -13.59 8.40
N ILE A 837 -27.19 -14.10 8.70
CA ILE A 837 -28.29 -14.16 7.75
C ILE A 837 -29.56 -13.54 8.31
N VAL A 838 -30.34 -12.93 7.43
CA VAL A 838 -31.64 -12.34 7.75
C VAL A 838 -32.64 -12.66 6.66
N LYS A 839 -33.89 -12.92 7.06
CA LYS A 839 -34.92 -13.33 6.11
C LYS A 839 -35.25 -12.19 5.16
N GLU A 840 -35.20 -12.45 3.86
CA GLU A 840 -35.52 -11.49 2.81
C GLU A 840 -37.04 -11.31 2.69
N ASP A 841 -37.49 -10.12 2.29
CA ASP A 841 -38.90 -9.76 2.08
C ASP A 841 -39.85 -10.05 3.26
N ALA A 842 -39.30 -10.14 4.47
CA ALA A 842 -40.07 -10.40 5.68
C ALA A 842 -39.89 -9.27 6.70
N GLU A 843 -40.99 -8.89 7.34
CA GLU A 843 -40.91 -8.15 8.59
C GLU A 843 -40.40 -9.08 9.69
N THR A 844 -39.23 -8.75 10.23
CA THR A 844 -38.55 -9.57 11.24
C THR A 844 -37.90 -8.70 12.29
N LYS A 845 -37.60 -9.31 13.42
CA LYS A 845 -36.83 -8.72 14.51
C LYS A 845 -35.65 -9.61 14.94
N VAL A 846 -35.43 -10.68 14.17
CA VAL A 846 -34.38 -11.67 14.41
C VAL A 846 -33.47 -11.81 13.19
N VAL A 847 -32.18 -11.96 13.45
CA VAL A 847 -31.19 -12.50 12.52
C VAL A 847 -30.73 -13.86 13.03
N TYR A 848 -30.08 -14.64 12.18
CA TYR A 848 -29.36 -15.84 12.59
C TYR A 848 -27.88 -15.64 12.29
N TYR A 849 -27.01 -16.13 13.16
CA TYR A 849 -25.57 -16.11 12.91
C TYR A 849 -24.92 -17.47 13.15
N SER A 850 -23.80 -17.72 12.48
CA SER A 850 -22.99 -18.93 12.62
C SER A 850 -21.53 -18.56 12.92
N LEU A 851 -20.87 -19.37 13.74
CA LEU A 851 -19.45 -19.23 14.11
C LEU A 851 -18.60 -20.42 13.64
N ASN A 852 -19.22 -21.35 12.90
CA ASN A 852 -18.64 -22.61 12.48
C ASN A 852 -19.06 -22.95 11.05
N GLU A 853 -18.94 -21.98 10.15
CA GLU A 853 -19.12 -22.18 8.70
C GLU A 853 -20.48 -22.82 8.34
N GLY A 854 -21.53 -22.37 9.02
CA GLY A 854 -22.91 -22.76 8.76
C GLY A 854 -23.32 -24.12 9.34
N ASP A 855 -22.46 -24.81 10.09
CA ASP A 855 -22.81 -26.10 10.72
C ASP A 855 -23.89 -25.94 11.80
N THR A 856 -23.85 -24.83 12.55
CA THR A 856 -24.89 -24.45 13.50
C THR A 856 -25.26 -22.99 13.37
N TRP A 857 -26.53 -22.67 13.60
CA TRP A 857 -27.11 -21.34 13.50
C TRP A 857 -27.76 -20.92 14.81
N ILE A 858 -27.44 -19.72 15.28
CA ILE A 858 -27.92 -19.13 16.53
C ILE A 858 -28.86 -17.99 16.19
N GLU A 859 -30.06 -17.99 16.77
CA GLU A 859 -31.03 -16.89 16.62
C GLU A 859 -30.66 -15.71 17.53
N TYR A 860 -30.66 -14.50 16.99
CA TYR A 860 -30.43 -13.26 17.72
C TYR A 860 -31.54 -12.25 17.45
N GLN A 861 -32.26 -11.85 18.49
CA GLN A 861 -33.28 -10.80 18.41
C GLN A 861 -32.59 -9.42 18.51
N PHE A 862 -32.62 -8.65 17.42
CA PHE A 862 -31.94 -7.37 17.30
C PHE A 862 -32.82 -6.15 17.65
N SER A 863 -34.14 -6.31 17.67
CA SER A 863 -35.09 -5.26 18.04
C SER A 863 -36.32 -5.84 18.74
N ASP A 864 -37.05 -5.01 19.47
CA ASP A 864 -38.37 -5.34 20.01
C ASP A 864 -39.48 -5.13 18.96
N SER A 865 -39.23 -4.27 17.96
CA SER A 865 -40.14 -3.95 16.87
C SER A 865 -39.80 -4.75 15.61
N ASN A 866 -40.81 -4.99 14.77
CA ASN A 866 -40.59 -5.59 13.46
C ASN A 866 -39.96 -4.56 12.52
N MET A 867 -38.87 -4.96 11.89
CA MET A 867 -38.20 -4.21 10.84
C MET A 867 -38.49 -4.87 9.49
N LYS A 868 -38.92 -4.07 8.52
CA LYS A 868 -38.88 -4.48 7.12
C LYS A 868 -37.46 -4.24 6.62
N VAL A 869 -36.65 -5.30 6.64
CA VAL A 869 -35.25 -5.25 6.22
C VAL A 869 -35.20 -5.11 4.70
N SER A 870 -34.47 -4.11 4.22
CA SER A 870 -34.18 -3.90 2.81
C SER A 870 -32.78 -4.36 2.44
N ASP A 871 -31.85 -4.40 3.39
CA ASP A 871 -30.45 -4.72 3.14
C ASP A 871 -29.70 -5.08 4.43
N LEU A 872 -28.59 -5.81 4.30
CA LEU A 872 -27.64 -6.18 5.35
C LEU A 872 -26.24 -5.96 4.77
N THR A 873 -25.40 -5.11 5.39
CA THR A 873 -24.05 -4.84 4.88
C THR A 873 -23.01 -4.81 5.99
N THR A 874 -21.73 -4.92 5.61
CA THR A 874 -20.58 -4.65 6.47
C THR A 874 -19.44 -3.98 5.68
N VAL A 875 -18.25 -3.87 6.27
CA VAL A 875 -17.06 -3.37 5.55
C VAL A 875 -16.69 -4.34 4.42
N PRO A 876 -16.41 -3.89 3.18
CA PRO A 876 -16.14 -4.78 2.04
C PRO A 876 -14.97 -5.77 2.21
N SER A 877 -14.03 -5.48 3.11
CA SER A 877 -12.93 -6.38 3.50
C SER A 877 -13.37 -7.49 4.46
N ASP A 878 -14.63 -7.49 4.89
CA ASP A 878 -15.28 -8.45 5.80
C ASP A 878 -14.49 -8.77 7.08
N ASN A 879 -13.63 -7.84 7.50
CA ASN A 879 -12.81 -7.98 8.70
C ASN A 879 -13.46 -7.37 9.95
N ALA A 880 -14.65 -6.77 9.81
CA ALA A 880 -15.41 -6.22 10.92
C ALA A 880 -16.19 -7.32 11.67
N ARG A 881 -16.43 -7.06 12.96
CA ARG A 881 -17.38 -7.83 13.78
C ARG A 881 -18.72 -7.10 13.93
N ASN A 882 -18.89 -6.01 13.21
CA ASN A 882 -20.11 -5.20 13.17
C ASN A 882 -20.77 -5.36 11.80
N PHE A 883 -22.10 -5.29 11.78
CA PHE A 883 -22.92 -5.30 10.58
C PHE A 883 -23.99 -4.22 10.69
N LEU A 884 -24.55 -3.78 9.56
CA LEU A 884 -25.68 -2.84 9.52
C LEU A 884 -26.87 -3.46 8.80
N LEU A 885 -27.98 -3.56 9.52
CA LEU A 885 -29.29 -3.76 8.90
C LEU A 885 -29.83 -2.42 8.42
N TRP A 886 -30.37 -2.39 7.21
CA TRP A 886 -31.02 -1.22 6.63
C TRP A 886 -32.47 -1.56 6.35
N GLY A 887 -33.39 -0.67 6.68
CA GLY A 887 -34.80 -0.90 6.40
C GLY A 887 -35.70 0.16 6.99
N THR A 888 -36.92 -0.26 7.33
CA THR A 888 -37.92 0.61 7.95
C THR A 888 -38.55 -0.04 9.17
N ILE A 889 -38.77 0.75 10.21
CA ILE A 889 -39.56 0.39 11.41
C ILE A 889 -40.68 1.42 11.50
N ASP A 890 -41.93 0.95 11.57
CA ASP A 890 -43.13 1.81 11.60
C ASP A 890 -43.16 2.87 10.47
N GLY A 891 -42.64 2.52 9.30
CA GLY A 891 -42.55 3.41 8.13
C GLY A 891 -41.43 4.46 8.21
N LYS A 892 -40.60 4.45 9.26
CA LYS A 892 -39.44 5.33 9.42
C LYS A 892 -38.16 4.64 8.98
N LEU A 893 -37.37 5.32 8.15
CA LEU A 893 -36.06 4.87 7.69
C LEU A 893 -35.14 4.62 8.89
N THR A 894 -34.68 3.38 9.07
CA THR A 894 -33.98 2.95 10.28
C THR A 894 -32.83 2.02 9.94
N THR A 895 -31.69 2.21 10.59
CA THR A 895 -30.56 1.29 10.58
C THR A 895 -30.37 0.68 11.96
N ILE A 896 -29.93 -0.57 12.01
CA ILE A 896 -29.55 -1.26 13.24
C ILE A 896 -28.14 -1.80 13.08
N ASN A 897 -27.21 -1.25 13.86
CA ASN A 897 -25.88 -1.83 14.02
C ASN A 897 -26.02 -3.13 14.83
N LEU A 898 -25.48 -4.23 14.31
CA LEU A 898 -25.31 -5.50 14.99
C LEU A 898 -23.84 -5.65 15.37
N ASP A 899 -23.54 -5.66 16.67
CA ASP A 899 -22.19 -5.70 17.19
C ASP A 899 -21.89 -7.07 17.81
N PHE A 900 -21.10 -7.89 17.13
CA PHE A 900 -20.64 -9.19 17.60
C PHE A 900 -19.25 -9.16 18.23
N SER A 901 -18.68 -7.96 18.49
CA SER A 901 -17.40 -7.85 19.19
C SER A 901 -17.44 -8.45 20.60
N GLY A 902 -18.61 -8.45 21.23
CA GLY A 902 -18.85 -9.03 22.55
C GLY A 902 -18.99 -10.56 22.59
N LEU A 903 -18.82 -11.27 21.47
CA LEU A 903 -18.81 -12.74 21.47
C LEU A 903 -17.57 -13.31 22.18
N THR A 904 -16.40 -12.71 21.97
CA THR A 904 -15.13 -13.13 22.59
C THR A 904 -14.13 -11.99 22.60
N ASP A 905 -13.37 -11.89 23.69
CA ASP A 905 -12.27 -10.92 23.87
C ASP A 905 -10.90 -11.51 23.48
N ARG A 906 -10.85 -12.81 23.17
CA ARG A 906 -9.60 -13.50 22.81
C ARG A 906 -9.32 -13.32 21.32
N GLN A 907 -8.21 -12.69 20.97
CA GLN A 907 -7.71 -12.74 19.59
C GLN A 907 -7.09 -14.11 19.31
N CYS A 908 -7.32 -14.64 18.11
CA CYS A 908 -6.75 -15.91 17.67
C CYS A 908 -5.22 -15.80 17.55
N LYS A 909 -4.50 -16.81 18.03
CA LYS A 909 -3.05 -16.87 17.90
C LYS A 909 -2.67 -17.48 16.56
N LEU A 910 -2.15 -16.65 15.66
CA LEU A 910 -1.41 -17.07 14.47
C LEU A 910 0.08 -17.13 14.80
N ASP A 911 0.70 -18.30 14.66
CA ASP A 911 2.12 -18.52 14.90
C ASP A 911 2.76 -18.92 13.58
N GLU A 912 3.43 -18.01 12.88
CA GLU A 912 3.98 -18.26 11.54
C GLU A 912 5.06 -19.35 11.54
N ASN A 913 5.74 -19.57 12.67
CA ASN A 913 6.74 -20.64 12.81
C ASN A 913 6.10 -22.00 13.11
N ASN A 914 4.83 -22.04 13.52
CA ASN A 914 4.08 -23.26 13.81
C ASN A 914 2.59 -23.05 13.53
N VAL A 915 2.26 -22.94 12.24
CA VAL A 915 0.92 -22.55 11.77
C VAL A 915 -0.19 -23.47 12.29
N GLU A 916 0.10 -24.77 12.47
CA GLU A 916 -0.87 -25.75 12.98
C GLU A 916 -0.97 -25.83 14.50
N GLY A 917 -0.02 -25.25 15.24
CA GLY A 917 0.05 -25.32 16.71
C GLY A 917 -0.86 -24.35 17.46
N GLY A 918 -1.64 -23.53 16.75
CA GLY A 918 -2.49 -22.47 17.30
C GLY A 918 -3.97 -22.60 16.91
N ASP A 919 -4.62 -21.45 16.72
CA ASP A 919 -6.06 -21.35 16.43
C ASP A 919 -6.39 -21.47 14.91
N TYR A 920 -5.36 -21.68 14.08
CA TYR A 920 -5.45 -21.78 12.61
C TYR A 920 -5.02 -23.15 12.10
N TYR A 921 -5.35 -23.43 10.84
CA TYR A 921 -4.83 -24.54 10.05
C TYR A 921 -4.62 -24.10 8.60
N LEU A 922 -3.78 -24.83 7.86
CA LEU A 922 -3.56 -24.60 6.44
C LEU A 922 -4.60 -25.38 5.63
N TRP A 923 -5.39 -24.64 4.86
CA TRP A 923 -6.38 -25.20 3.95
C TRP A 923 -5.89 -25.12 2.51
N THR A 924 -6.15 -26.16 1.73
CA THR A 924 -5.80 -26.24 0.32
C THR A 924 -7.06 -26.42 -0.53
N PRO A 925 -7.24 -25.63 -1.61
CA PRO A 925 -8.30 -25.85 -2.57
C PRO A 925 -8.07 -27.18 -3.29
N LYS A 926 -9.15 -27.83 -3.72
CA LYS A 926 -9.10 -29.11 -4.42
C LYS A 926 -9.92 -29.06 -5.69
N HIS A 927 -9.56 -29.89 -6.66
CA HIS A 927 -10.37 -30.09 -7.85
C HIS A 927 -11.29 -31.32 -7.68
N PRO A 928 -12.61 -31.24 -7.95
CA PRO A 928 -13.56 -32.33 -7.67
C PRO A 928 -13.36 -33.62 -8.50
N LYS A 929 -12.52 -33.56 -9.53
CA LYS A 929 -12.16 -34.68 -10.43
C LYS A 929 -10.68 -35.07 -10.38
N GLN A 930 -9.91 -34.56 -9.42
CA GLN A 930 -8.53 -34.99 -9.15
C GLN A 930 -8.46 -35.57 -7.74
N ASP A 931 -7.54 -36.51 -7.55
CA ASP A 931 -7.35 -37.18 -6.25
C ASP A 931 -6.27 -36.49 -5.40
N ASP A 932 -5.49 -35.57 -5.97
CA ASP A 932 -4.48 -34.78 -5.29
C ASP A 932 -4.94 -33.33 -5.04
N ASP A 933 -4.14 -32.61 -4.24
CA ASP A 933 -4.40 -31.21 -3.87
C ASP A 933 -3.84 -30.23 -4.91
N CYS A 934 -3.60 -30.70 -6.13
CA CYS A 934 -2.99 -29.88 -7.17
C CYS A 934 -4.04 -29.14 -7.98
N LEU A 935 -3.94 -27.82 -8.02
CA LEU A 935 -4.80 -26.96 -8.82
C LEU A 935 -3.92 -25.99 -9.61
N PHE A 936 -4.12 -25.90 -10.92
CA PHE A 936 -3.28 -25.09 -11.83
C PHE A 936 -1.78 -25.40 -11.70
N GLY A 937 -1.43 -26.68 -11.55
CA GLY A 937 -0.05 -27.11 -11.47
C GLY A 937 0.68 -26.82 -10.16
N HIS A 938 0.00 -26.38 -9.11
CA HIS A 938 0.61 -26.17 -7.80
C HIS A 938 -0.35 -26.43 -6.64
N VAL A 939 0.18 -26.44 -5.41
CA VAL A 939 -0.59 -26.57 -4.16
C VAL A 939 -0.52 -25.25 -3.41
N SER A 940 -1.58 -24.45 -3.52
CA SER A 940 -1.72 -23.16 -2.82
C SER A 940 -2.30 -23.39 -1.42
N GLN A 941 -1.71 -22.73 -0.41
CA GLN A 941 -2.11 -22.84 0.99
C GLN A 941 -2.70 -21.54 1.51
N TYR A 942 -3.75 -21.65 2.30
CA TYR A 942 -4.49 -20.52 2.86
C TYR A 942 -4.67 -20.71 4.37
N HIS A 943 -4.54 -19.62 5.13
CA HIS A 943 -4.84 -19.65 6.57
C HIS A 943 -6.35 -19.69 6.79
N ARG A 944 -6.83 -20.69 7.54
CA ARG A 944 -8.21 -20.74 7.99
C ARG A 944 -8.29 -20.94 9.49
N LYS A 945 -9.18 -20.17 10.12
CA LYS A 945 -9.49 -20.31 11.53
C LYS A 945 -10.15 -21.66 11.76
N ARG A 946 -9.74 -22.37 12.81
CA ARG A 946 -10.40 -23.63 13.21
C ARG A 946 -11.82 -23.35 13.69
N THR A 947 -12.78 -24.18 13.29
CA THR A 947 -14.20 -23.99 13.62
C THR A 947 -14.54 -24.24 15.08
N ASP A 948 -13.63 -24.88 15.85
CA ASP A 948 -13.72 -25.08 17.30
C ASP A 948 -12.94 -24.03 18.12
N ALA A 949 -12.24 -23.11 17.47
CA ALA A 949 -11.49 -22.04 18.15
C ALA A 949 -12.41 -20.87 18.54
N ASP A 950 -12.57 -20.66 19.85
CA ASP A 950 -13.30 -19.51 20.41
C ASP A 950 -12.35 -18.31 20.54
N CYS A 951 -12.21 -17.57 19.45
CA CYS A 951 -11.40 -16.35 19.32
C CYS A 951 -11.83 -15.54 18.09
N TYR A 952 -11.35 -14.30 17.94
CA TYR A 952 -11.56 -13.50 16.72
C TYR A 952 -10.25 -13.34 15.92
N ASN A 953 -10.31 -13.23 14.60
CA ASN A 953 -9.12 -13.15 13.74
C ASN A 953 -8.34 -11.84 13.94
N GLY A 954 -9.04 -10.71 13.93
CA GLY A 954 -8.44 -9.39 14.10
C GLY A 954 -8.05 -8.76 12.77
N ARG A 955 -6.76 -8.41 12.58
CA ARG A 955 -6.29 -7.80 11.32
C ARG A 955 -6.49 -8.76 10.15
N LEU A 956 -6.72 -8.21 8.96
CA LEU A 956 -6.86 -8.97 7.72
C LEU A 956 -5.63 -9.85 7.51
N ILE A 957 -5.84 -11.16 7.39
CA ILE A 957 -4.78 -12.13 7.09
C ILE A 957 -4.65 -12.18 5.57
N PRO A 958 -3.42 -12.10 5.00
CA PRO A 958 -3.21 -12.27 3.57
C PRO A 958 -3.86 -13.56 3.08
N SER A 959 -4.50 -13.49 1.91
CA SER A 959 -5.28 -14.61 1.38
C SER A 959 -4.39 -15.80 1.06
N LEU A 960 -3.37 -15.63 0.22
CA LEU A 960 -2.39 -16.68 -0.07
C LEU A 960 -1.28 -16.70 1.01
N HIS A 961 -1.08 -17.84 1.66
CA HIS A 961 0.04 -18.05 2.57
C HIS A 961 1.32 -18.40 1.81
N ASP A 962 1.26 -19.47 1.01
CA ASP A 962 2.40 -20.00 0.27
C ASP A 962 1.96 -20.92 -0.87
N ILE A 963 2.84 -21.10 -1.86
CA ILE A 963 2.78 -22.19 -2.83
C ILE A 963 3.67 -23.31 -2.32
N ALA A 964 3.08 -24.26 -1.62
CA ALA A 964 3.81 -25.34 -0.94
C ALA A 964 4.65 -26.20 -1.89
N LYS A 965 4.18 -26.39 -3.12
CA LYS A 965 4.92 -27.07 -4.20
C LYS A 965 4.25 -26.87 -5.56
N ASN A 966 5.05 -26.97 -6.61
CA ASN A 966 4.58 -27.23 -7.97
C ASN A 966 4.33 -28.74 -8.18
N CYS A 967 3.44 -29.06 -9.11
CA CYS A 967 3.05 -30.42 -9.47
C CYS A 967 3.39 -30.75 -10.93
N GLY A 968 3.36 -32.05 -11.24
CA GLY A 968 3.36 -32.51 -12.62
C GLY A 968 2.05 -32.16 -13.33
N CYS A 969 2.13 -31.83 -14.61
CA CYS A 969 0.98 -31.51 -15.43
C CYS A 969 0.01 -32.70 -15.56
N THR A 970 -1.28 -32.38 -15.55
CA THR A 970 -2.40 -33.31 -15.74
C THR A 970 -3.34 -32.81 -16.84
N ARG A 971 -4.37 -33.58 -17.20
CA ARG A 971 -5.36 -33.14 -18.20
C ARG A 971 -6.09 -31.85 -17.79
N ARG A 972 -6.24 -31.54 -16.50
CA ARG A 972 -7.06 -30.41 -16.03
C ARG A 972 -6.35 -29.06 -16.11
N ASP A 973 -5.05 -29.09 -16.34
CA ASP A 973 -4.18 -27.92 -16.55
C ASP A 973 -4.25 -27.39 -18.01
N PHE A 974 -5.05 -28.03 -18.87
CA PHE A 974 -5.17 -27.72 -20.29
C PHE A 974 -6.62 -27.51 -20.73
N GLU A 975 -6.80 -26.61 -21.69
CA GLU A 975 -8.03 -26.39 -22.44
C GLU A 975 -7.83 -26.72 -23.93
N CYS A 976 -8.91 -26.75 -24.71
CA CYS A 976 -8.78 -26.94 -26.16
C CYS A 976 -8.15 -25.70 -26.79
N ASP A 977 -7.32 -25.92 -27.80
CA ASP A 977 -6.65 -24.85 -28.51
C ASP A 977 -7.54 -24.23 -29.62
N LEU A 978 -7.10 -23.13 -30.23
CA LEU A 978 -7.81 -22.46 -31.31
C LEU A 978 -8.11 -23.43 -32.47
N ASN A 979 -9.34 -23.41 -32.99
CA ASN A 979 -9.90 -24.32 -34.00
C ASN A 979 -10.13 -25.78 -33.54
N TYR A 980 -9.91 -26.09 -32.26
CA TYR A 980 -10.27 -27.38 -31.68
C TYR A 980 -11.54 -27.27 -30.84
N GLU A 981 -12.37 -28.31 -30.87
CA GLU A 981 -13.60 -28.39 -30.09
C GLU A 981 -13.56 -29.59 -29.14
N ARG A 982 -14.01 -29.36 -27.91
CA ARG A 982 -14.10 -30.39 -26.88
C ARG A 982 -15.22 -31.37 -27.22
N GLN A 983 -14.87 -32.65 -27.29
CA GLN A 983 -15.82 -33.73 -27.51
C GLN A 983 -16.43 -34.23 -26.19
N ALA A 984 -17.49 -35.04 -26.28
CA ALA A 984 -18.18 -35.59 -25.11
C ALA A 984 -17.28 -36.47 -24.21
N ASP A 985 -16.22 -37.05 -24.76
CA ASP A 985 -15.20 -37.83 -24.03
C ASP A 985 -14.10 -36.96 -23.40
N GLY A 986 -14.15 -35.64 -23.60
CA GLY A 986 -13.17 -34.67 -23.09
C GLY A 986 -11.92 -34.50 -23.97
N SER A 987 -11.86 -35.16 -25.13
CA SER A 987 -10.80 -34.93 -26.13
C SER A 987 -11.01 -33.62 -26.88
N CYS A 988 -9.92 -33.01 -27.36
CA CYS A 988 -9.96 -31.83 -28.22
C CYS A 988 -9.70 -32.28 -29.66
N VAL A 989 -10.65 -32.02 -30.56
CA VAL A 989 -10.57 -32.49 -31.95
C VAL A 989 -10.62 -31.30 -32.90
N LEU A 990 -9.76 -31.31 -33.91
CA LEU A 990 -9.72 -30.27 -34.93
C LEU A 990 -11.05 -30.21 -35.68
N ILE A 991 -11.61 -29.01 -35.78
CA ILE A 991 -12.86 -28.79 -36.49
C ILE A 991 -12.65 -29.09 -37.98
N LYS A 992 -13.56 -29.87 -38.56
CA LYS A 992 -13.44 -30.34 -39.94
C LYS A 992 -13.36 -29.16 -40.92
N GLY A 993 -12.28 -29.11 -41.72
CA GLY A 993 -12.07 -28.09 -42.75
C GLY A 993 -11.17 -26.92 -42.32
N TYR A 994 -10.73 -26.91 -41.06
CA TYR A 994 -9.80 -25.91 -40.52
C TYR A 994 -8.37 -26.45 -40.44
N SER A 995 -7.40 -25.55 -40.46
CA SER A 995 -6.01 -25.86 -40.15
C SER A 995 -5.74 -25.68 -38.65
N PRO A 996 -4.79 -26.44 -38.08
CA PRO A 996 -4.25 -26.15 -36.76
C PRO A 996 -3.75 -24.70 -36.64
N PRO A 997 -3.70 -24.13 -35.43
CA PRO A 997 -3.14 -22.82 -35.21
C PRO A 997 -1.65 -22.81 -35.59
N ASP A 998 -1.16 -21.67 -36.07
CA ASP A 998 0.24 -21.53 -36.43
C ASP A 998 1.07 -21.14 -35.19
N HIS A 999 1.62 -22.13 -34.50
CA HIS A 999 2.48 -21.91 -33.33
C HIS A 999 3.84 -21.30 -33.66
N SER A 1000 4.27 -21.33 -34.93
CA SER A 1000 5.52 -20.66 -35.33
C SER A 1000 5.47 -19.14 -35.17
N LEU A 1001 4.26 -18.57 -35.06
CA LEU A 1001 4.05 -17.15 -34.78
C LEU A 1001 4.64 -16.71 -33.44
N VAL A 1002 4.84 -17.61 -32.48
CA VAL A 1002 5.54 -17.30 -31.22
C VAL A 1002 6.95 -16.77 -31.51
N CYS A 1003 7.70 -17.40 -32.44
CA CYS A 1003 9.02 -16.93 -32.85
C CYS A 1003 9.03 -15.53 -33.49
N LYS A 1004 7.89 -15.09 -34.03
CA LYS A 1004 7.74 -13.76 -34.63
C LYS A 1004 7.36 -12.71 -33.57
N ASN A 1005 6.59 -13.13 -32.57
CA ASN A 1005 6.04 -12.26 -31.55
C ASN A 1005 6.99 -12.11 -30.35
N ASP A 1006 7.83 -13.10 -30.10
CA ASP A 1006 8.86 -13.13 -29.05
C ASP A 1006 10.24 -13.39 -29.68
N PRO A 1007 11.08 -12.34 -29.83
CA PRO A 1007 12.44 -12.48 -30.36
C PRO A 1007 13.37 -13.34 -29.50
N GLU A 1008 13.03 -13.60 -28.23
CA GLU A 1008 13.83 -14.46 -27.34
C GLU A 1008 13.38 -15.93 -27.39
N ALA A 1009 12.28 -16.23 -28.09
CA ALA A 1009 11.80 -17.59 -28.23
C ALA A 1009 12.78 -18.43 -29.07
N VAL A 1010 13.31 -19.48 -28.44
CA VAL A 1010 14.28 -20.39 -29.07
C VAL A 1010 13.59 -21.46 -29.92
N GLU A 1011 12.37 -21.86 -29.56
CA GLU A 1011 11.65 -22.96 -30.19
C GLU A 1011 10.13 -22.78 -30.16
N TRP A 1012 9.44 -23.50 -31.05
CA TRP A 1012 7.99 -23.62 -31.07
C TRP A 1012 7.56 -25.08 -31.18
N LEU A 1013 6.36 -25.39 -30.69
CA LEU A 1013 5.79 -26.74 -30.64
C LEU A 1013 4.64 -26.90 -31.65
N GLU A 1014 4.57 -28.02 -32.35
CA GLU A 1014 3.41 -28.36 -33.19
C GLU A 1014 2.09 -28.40 -32.37
N PRO A 1015 0.96 -27.90 -32.89
CA PRO A 1015 -0.30 -27.96 -32.16
C PRO A 1015 -0.78 -29.39 -31.94
N THR A 1016 -1.06 -29.75 -30.68
CA THR A 1016 -1.65 -31.04 -30.30
C THR A 1016 -3.18 -31.01 -30.24
N GLY A 1017 -3.75 -29.80 -30.27
CA GLY A 1017 -5.16 -29.53 -30.00
C GLY A 1017 -5.45 -29.08 -28.56
N TYR A 1018 -4.42 -29.00 -27.72
CA TYR A 1018 -4.51 -28.53 -26.35
C TYR A 1018 -3.57 -27.34 -26.13
N ARG A 1019 -3.99 -26.39 -25.31
CA ARG A 1019 -3.15 -25.30 -24.79
C ARG A 1019 -3.23 -25.25 -23.27
N ARG A 1020 -2.17 -24.79 -22.61
CA ARG A 1020 -2.15 -24.59 -21.15
C ARG A 1020 -3.15 -23.51 -20.76
N ILE A 1021 -3.80 -23.69 -19.62
CA ILE A 1021 -4.58 -22.62 -18.99
C ILE A 1021 -3.57 -21.56 -18.50
N PRO A 1022 -3.77 -20.25 -18.78
CA PRO A 1022 -2.76 -19.22 -18.52
C PRO A 1022 -2.16 -19.18 -17.11
N ILE A 1023 -2.95 -19.48 -16.07
CA ILE A 1023 -2.50 -19.45 -14.66
C ILE A 1023 -1.76 -20.73 -14.21
N THR A 1024 -1.64 -21.73 -15.08
CA THR A 1024 -1.03 -23.02 -14.73
C THR A 1024 0.49 -22.91 -14.65
N THR A 1025 1.07 -23.39 -13.55
CA THR A 1025 2.52 -23.45 -13.28
C THR A 1025 3.08 -24.88 -13.28
N CYS A 1026 2.35 -25.85 -13.84
CA CYS A 1026 2.76 -27.25 -13.84
C CYS A 1026 4.03 -27.48 -14.68
N GLU A 1027 4.86 -28.42 -14.24
CA GLU A 1027 6.08 -28.84 -14.96
C GLU A 1027 6.21 -30.36 -15.01
N GLY A 1028 6.48 -30.92 -16.19
CA GLY A 1028 6.60 -32.37 -16.37
C GLY A 1028 5.25 -33.09 -16.23
N GLY A 1029 5.27 -34.37 -15.88
CA GLY A 1029 4.04 -35.17 -15.86
C GLY A 1029 3.50 -35.47 -17.26
N LYS A 1030 2.19 -35.31 -17.48
CA LYS A 1030 1.55 -35.51 -18.78
C LYS A 1030 1.20 -34.17 -19.41
N GLU A 1031 2.16 -33.62 -20.16
CA GLU A 1031 2.01 -32.38 -20.91
C GLU A 1031 1.22 -32.62 -22.19
N PHE A 1032 0.00 -32.09 -22.27
CA PHE A 1032 -0.88 -32.30 -23.44
C PHE A 1032 -0.59 -31.33 -24.58
N ASP A 1033 0.11 -30.23 -24.31
CA ASP A 1033 0.58 -29.25 -25.28
C ASP A 1033 1.96 -29.59 -25.85
N ALA A 1034 2.70 -30.50 -25.21
CA ALA A 1034 4.01 -30.93 -25.65
C ALA A 1034 3.94 -31.78 -26.93
N SER A 1035 4.75 -31.41 -27.92
CA SER A 1035 4.82 -32.08 -29.23
C SER A 1035 6.23 -31.99 -29.82
N THR A 1036 6.37 -32.21 -31.12
CA THR A 1036 7.64 -32.01 -31.83
C THR A 1036 8.07 -30.54 -31.74
N ALA A 1037 9.22 -30.30 -31.12
CA ALA A 1037 9.83 -28.96 -31.06
C ALA A 1037 10.61 -28.64 -32.33
N HIS A 1038 10.48 -27.40 -32.79
CA HIS A 1038 11.16 -26.87 -33.96
C HIS A 1038 11.90 -25.58 -33.58
N PRO A 1039 13.12 -25.33 -34.09
CA PRO A 1039 13.84 -24.11 -33.79
C PRO A 1039 13.13 -22.88 -34.37
N CYS A 1040 13.18 -21.78 -33.64
CA CYS A 1040 12.88 -20.47 -34.20
C CYS A 1040 14.02 -20.04 -35.14
N SER A 1041 13.66 -19.39 -36.25
CA SER A 1041 14.64 -18.98 -37.27
C SER A 1041 15.69 -18.04 -36.68
N GLY A 1042 16.97 -18.41 -36.72
CA GLY A 1042 18.07 -17.64 -36.12
C GLY A 1042 18.51 -18.12 -34.72
N HIS A 1043 17.74 -19.02 -34.08
CA HIS A 1043 18.05 -19.62 -32.78
C HIS A 1043 18.42 -21.10 -32.89
N GLU A 1044 18.80 -21.58 -34.07
CA GLU A 1044 19.09 -23.00 -34.32
C GLU A 1044 20.25 -23.52 -33.44
N ASP A 1045 21.26 -22.69 -33.18
CA ASP A 1045 22.40 -23.07 -32.31
C ASP A 1045 21.98 -23.21 -30.84
N GLU A 1046 21.09 -22.33 -30.36
CA GLU A 1046 20.54 -22.38 -29.00
C GLU A 1046 19.58 -23.56 -28.82
N PHE A 1047 18.73 -23.82 -29.81
CA PHE A 1047 17.87 -24.99 -29.88
C PHE A 1047 18.69 -26.28 -29.83
N ASN A 1048 19.72 -26.38 -30.68
CA ASN A 1048 20.62 -27.54 -30.70
C ASN A 1048 21.36 -27.70 -29.38
N LYS A 1049 21.72 -26.62 -28.68
CA LYS A 1049 22.33 -26.69 -27.35
C LYS A 1049 21.33 -27.17 -26.28
N LYS A 1050 20.08 -26.72 -26.34
CA LYS A 1050 19.00 -27.11 -25.43
C LYS A 1050 18.61 -28.60 -25.59
N HIS A 1051 18.58 -29.10 -26.82
CA HIS A 1051 18.23 -30.49 -27.15
C HIS A 1051 19.43 -31.42 -27.35
N SER A 1052 20.66 -30.90 -27.26
CA SER A 1052 21.87 -31.72 -27.32
C SER A 1052 21.90 -32.67 -26.13
N THR A 1053 22.20 -33.94 -26.40
CA THR A 1053 22.46 -34.93 -25.36
C THR A 1053 23.60 -34.42 -24.47
N SER A 1054 23.37 -34.31 -23.16
CA SER A 1054 24.34 -33.78 -22.19
C SER A 1054 25.71 -34.44 -22.40
N GLY A 1055 26.77 -33.63 -22.41
CA GLY A 1055 28.16 -34.10 -22.52
C GLY A 1055 28.51 -35.14 -21.44
N TRP A 1056 27.83 -35.09 -20.28
CA TRP A 1056 27.92 -36.10 -19.23
C TRP A 1056 27.31 -37.44 -19.63
N THR A 1057 26.16 -37.43 -20.32
CA THR A 1057 25.51 -38.65 -20.82
C THR A 1057 26.37 -39.32 -21.89
N ILE A 1058 26.96 -38.52 -22.80
CA ILE A 1058 27.92 -39.03 -23.80
C ILE A 1058 29.20 -39.52 -23.11
N PHE A 1059 29.73 -38.78 -22.13
CA PHE A 1059 30.90 -39.17 -21.34
C PHE A 1059 30.66 -40.50 -20.64
N PHE A 1060 29.55 -40.70 -19.94
CA PHE A 1060 29.24 -41.98 -19.28
C PHE A 1060 28.92 -43.08 -20.29
N ALA A 1061 28.21 -42.80 -21.39
CA ALA A 1061 27.94 -43.78 -22.44
C ALA A 1061 29.22 -44.27 -23.14
N VAL A 1062 30.28 -43.45 -23.17
CA VAL A 1062 31.60 -43.83 -23.70
C VAL A 1062 32.48 -44.46 -22.63
N ILE A 1063 32.60 -43.83 -21.45
CA ILE A 1063 33.50 -44.27 -20.37
C ILE A 1063 33.02 -45.56 -19.72
N ILE A 1064 31.72 -45.80 -19.54
CA ILE A 1064 31.23 -47.04 -18.91
C ILE A 1064 31.65 -48.28 -19.72
N PRO A 1065 31.49 -48.34 -21.06
CA PRO A 1065 32.06 -49.41 -21.87
C PRO A 1065 33.58 -49.56 -21.75
N PHE A 1066 34.34 -48.46 -21.72
CA PHE A 1066 35.80 -48.52 -21.59
C PHE A 1066 36.26 -48.92 -20.18
N ALA A 1067 35.57 -48.48 -19.14
CA ALA A 1067 35.80 -48.87 -17.76
C ALA A 1067 35.39 -50.32 -17.51
N ALA A 1068 34.29 -50.77 -18.12
CA ALA A 1068 33.90 -52.18 -18.13
C ALA A 1068 34.92 -53.03 -18.91
N ALA A 1069 35.40 -52.58 -20.08
CA ALA A 1069 36.46 -53.25 -20.83
C ALA A 1069 37.80 -53.27 -20.06
N GLY A 1070 38.14 -52.19 -19.36
CA GLY A 1070 39.30 -52.10 -18.49
C GLY A 1070 39.17 -52.99 -17.25
N GLY A 1071 37.98 -53.07 -16.65
CA GLY A 1071 37.66 -53.97 -15.54
C GLY A 1071 37.68 -55.44 -15.94
N ILE A 1072 37.11 -55.77 -17.10
CA ILE A 1072 37.18 -57.10 -17.71
C ILE A 1072 38.63 -57.43 -18.08
N GLY A 1073 39.37 -56.48 -18.66
CA GLY A 1073 40.79 -56.62 -18.99
C GLY A 1073 41.66 -56.83 -17.75
N TYR A 1074 41.40 -56.10 -16.67
CA TYR A 1074 42.07 -56.27 -15.37
C TYR A 1074 41.68 -57.59 -14.71
N TRP A 1075 40.42 -58.02 -14.81
CA TRP A 1075 39.98 -59.32 -14.33
C TRP A 1075 40.64 -60.46 -15.10
N VAL A 1076 40.70 -60.38 -16.44
CA VAL A 1076 41.43 -61.33 -17.29
C VAL A 1076 42.93 -61.30 -16.97
N TRP A 1077 43.54 -60.12 -16.85
CA TRP A 1077 44.95 -59.99 -16.48
C TRP A 1077 45.21 -60.62 -15.10
N ARG A 1078 44.44 -60.28 -14.07
CA ARG A 1078 44.59 -60.85 -12.72
C ARG A 1078 44.37 -62.36 -12.69
N ASN A 1079 43.40 -62.89 -13.44
CA ASN A 1079 43.01 -64.29 -13.36
C ASN A 1079 43.76 -65.19 -14.35
N TRP A 1080 44.42 -64.63 -15.39
CA TRP A 1080 45.18 -65.36 -16.43
C TRP A 1080 46.64 -64.90 -16.61
N THR A 1081 47.18 -63.99 -15.78
CA THR A 1081 48.63 -63.76 -15.68
C THR A 1081 49.30 -64.97 -15.04
N GLY A 1082 49.88 -65.81 -15.90
CA GLY A 1082 50.47 -67.10 -15.55
C GLY A 1082 50.23 -68.20 -16.60
N LYS A 1083 49.37 -67.95 -17.60
CA LYS A 1083 49.12 -68.90 -18.71
C LYS A 1083 49.53 -68.43 -20.11
N PHE A 1084 50.12 -67.24 -20.24
CA PHE A 1084 50.79 -66.81 -21.48
C PHE A 1084 52.31 -66.93 -21.31
N GLY A 1085 52.91 -67.75 -22.17
CA GLY A 1085 54.32 -68.13 -22.14
C GLY A 1085 55.26 -66.95 -22.34
N GLN A 1086 56.39 -67.01 -21.64
CA GLN A 1086 57.50 -66.07 -21.70
C GLN A 1086 58.06 -65.98 -23.12
N ILE A 1087 58.10 -64.76 -23.69
CA ILE A 1087 59.08 -64.41 -24.73
C ILE A 1087 60.24 -63.71 -24.02
N ARG A 1088 61.39 -64.39 -23.98
CA ARG A 1088 62.69 -63.87 -23.51
C ARG A 1088 63.58 -63.54 -24.70
N LEU A 1089 63.95 -62.28 -24.82
CA LEU A 1089 65.12 -61.70 -25.53
C LEU A 1089 65.37 -60.40 -24.74
N GLY A 1090 66.53 -59.99 -24.23
CA GLY A 1090 67.95 -60.27 -24.39
C GLY A 1090 68.65 -58.98 -23.89
N GLU A 1091 69.80 -59.09 -23.24
CA GLU A 1091 70.46 -58.08 -22.39
C GLU A 1091 71.11 -56.85 -23.08
N GLN A 1092 71.22 -55.76 -22.30
CA GLN A 1092 72.22 -54.65 -22.28
C GLN A 1092 72.33 -53.71 -23.51
N SER A 1093 72.41 -52.37 -23.44
CA SER A 1093 72.92 -51.43 -22.42
C SER A 1093 72.64 -49.94 -22.79
N SER A 1094 72.63 -49.07 -21.75
CA SER A 1094 73.01 -47.62 -21.69
C SER A 1094 72.26 -46.51 -22.47
N PHE A 1095 71.63 -45.63 -21.67
CA PHE A 1095 71.48 -44.15 -21.70
C PHE A 1095 71.40 -43.31 -23.00
N ASN A 1096 70.47 -42.33 -22.90
CA ASN A 1096 70.27 -41.08 -23.65
C ASN A 1096 69.56 -41.14 -25.01
N ASP A 1097 68.24 -40.96 -24.98
CA ASP A 1097 67.52 -39.95 -25.76
C ASP A 1097 66.02 -40.00 -25.40
N GLU A 1098 65.55 -39.03 -24.62
CA GLU A 1098 64.11 -38.82 -24.43
C GLU A 1098 63.53 -38.10 -25.65
N ALA A 1099 62.46 -38.69 -26.18
CA ALA A 1099 61.84 -38.23 -27.40
C ALA A 1099 60.89 -37.03 -27.16
N PRO A 1100 60.71 -36.14 -28.16
CA PRO A 1100 60.05 -34.84 -27.99
C PRO A 1100 58.58 -34.90 -27.53
N TYR A 1101 57.92 -36.04 -27.65
CA TYR A 1101 56.49 -36.20 -27.38
C TYR A 1101 56.11 -36.24 -25.89
N ILE A 1102 57.08 -36.33 -24.96
CA ILE A 1102 56.84 -36.21 -23.51
C ILE A 1102 57.13 -34.78 -23.02
N LYS A 1103 57.99 -34.04 -23.73
CA LYS A 1103 58.48 -32.71 -23.32
C LYS A 1103 57.51 -31.56 -23.65
N TYR A 1104 56.74 -31.66 -24.73
CA TYR A 1104 55.80 -30.60 -25.16
C TYR A 1104 54.43 -30.61 -24.47
N PRO A 1105 53.82 -31.75 -24.09
CA PRO A 1105 52.54 -31.75 -23.37
C PRO A 1105 52.65 -31.18 -21.95
N VAL A 1106 53.76 -31.44 -21.25
CA VAL A 1106 54.00 -30.93 -19.87
C VAL A 1106 54.26 -29.42 -19.85
N MET A 1107 54.86 -28.84 -20.92
CA MET A 1107 55.00 -27.39 -21.07
C MET A 1107 53.70 -26.68 -21.46
N PHE A 1108 52.79 -27.35 -22.17
CA PHE A 1108 51.50 -26.78 -22.56
C PHE A 1108 50.53 -26.70 -21.36
N VAL A 1109 50.55 -27.73 -20.50
CA VAL A 1109 49.75 -27.74 -19.26
C VAL A 1109 50.27 -26.73 -18.24
N ALA A 1110 51.59 -26.50 -18.16
CA ALA A 1110 52.18 -25.45 -17.31
C ALA A 1110 51.91 -24.03 -17.84
N GLY A 1111 51.80 -23.84 -19.16
CA GLY A 1111 51.47 -22.55 -19.79
C GLY A 1111 49.99 -22.17 -19.69
N ALA A 1112 49.08 -23.14 -19.73
CA ALA A 1112 47.63 -22.90 -19.61
C ALA A 1112 47.21 -22.51 -18.18
N VAL A 1113 47.89 -23.03 -17.16
CA VAL A 1113 47.62 -22.71 -15.74
C VAL A 1113 48.09 -21.29 -15.37
N ALA A 1114 49.09 -20.76 -16.07
CA ALA A 1114 49.59 -19.38 -15.85
C ALA A 1114 48.70 -18.29 -16.51
N VAL A 1115 47.93 -18.63 -17.54
CA VAL A 1115 47.00 -17.68 -18.20
C VAL A 1115 45.64 -17.63 -17.50
N ALA A 1116 45.20 -18.74 -16.89
CA ALA A 1116 43.94 -18.80 -16.13
C ALA A 1116 43.96 -17.98 -14.83
N GLN A 1117 45.14 -17.69 -14.26
CA GLN A 1117 45.27 -16.89 -13.03
C GLN A 1117 45.37 -15.38 -13.25
N ALA A 1118 45.44 -14.90 -14.51
CA ALA A 1118 45.59 -13.48 -14.83
C ALA A 1118 44.30 -12.78 -15.34
N ILE A 1119 43.23 -13.54 -15.56
CA ILE A 1119 41.95 -13.05 -16.10
C ILE A 1119 41.08 -12.30 -15.05
N PRO A 1120 41.05 -12.67 -13.75
CA PRO A 1120 40.25 -11.95 -12.75
C PRO A 1120 40.72 -10.50 -12.46
N LEU A 1121 42.00 -10.22 -12.68
CA LEU A 1121 42.61 -8.91 -12.41
C LEU A 1121 42.46 -7.91 -13.56
N LEU A 1122 42.23 -8.38 -14.78
CA LEU A 1122 41.95 -7.54 -15.96
C LEU A 1122 40.45 -7.18 -16.08
N ALA A 1123 39.55 -8.09 -15.67
CA ALA A 1123 38.11 -7.84 -15.64
C ALA A 1123 37.73 -6.78 -14.58
N SER A 1124 38.37 -6.82 -13.40
CA SER A 1124 38.14 -5.84 -12.32
C SER A 1124 38.72 -4.45 -12.62
N SER A 1125 39.80 -4.34 -13.40
CA SER A 1125 40.36 -3.03 -13.79
C SER A 1125 39.62 -2.37 -14.96
N LEU A 1126 38.99 -3.16 -15.84
CA LEU A 1126 38.19 -2.65 -16.96
C LEU A 1126 36.77 -2.22 -16.50
N TRP A 1127 36.19 -2.89 -15.50
CA TRP A 1127 34.90 -2.50 -14.90
C TRP A 1127 34.99 -1.16 -14.15
N ARG A 1128 36.09 -0.93 -13.39
CA ARG A 1128 36.34 0.34 -12.67
C ARG A 1128 36.63 1.54 -13.58
N SER A 1129 37.05 1.30 -14.83
CA SER A 1129 37.28 2.35 -15.83
C SER A 1129 36.02 2.68 -16.64
N ALA A 1130 35.04 1.79 -16.69
CA ALA A 1130 33.77 2.00 -17.39
C ALA A 1130 32.72 2.68 -16.49
N SER A 1131 32.71 2.39 -15.19
CA SER A 1131 31.77 3.00 -14.23
C SER A 1131 32.05 4.48 -13.95
N SER A 1132 33.29 4.96 -14.13
CA SER A 1132 33.65 6.38 -13.95
C SER A 1132 33.29 7.30 -15.13
N ALA A 1133 32.81 6.74 -16.26
CA ALA A 1133 32.57 7.49 -17.49
C ALA A 1133 31.07 7.74 -17.81
N LEU A 1134 30.13 7.16 -17.05
CA LEU A 1134 28.69 7.20 -17.36
C LEU A 1134 27.79 7.79 -16.27
N GLY A 1135 28.34 8.28 -15.15
CA GLY A 1135 27.55 8.91 -14.09
C GLY A 1135 27.28 10.40 -14.31
N ARG A 1136 26.23 10.75 -15.07
CA ARG A 1136 25.70 12.13 -15.12
C ARG A 1136 24.18 12.15 -14.99
N GLY A 1137 23.72 12.58 -13.81
CA GLY A 1137 22.48 13.35 -13.62
C GLY A 1137 21.18 12.56 -13.44
N SER A 1138 20.68 12.51 -12.20
CA SER A 1138 19.24 12.61 -11.90
C SER A 1138 19.08 12.96 -10.41
N GLY A 1139 18.24 13.95 -10.12
CA GLY A 1139 18.01 14.46 -8.78
C GLY A 1139 17.27 13.45 -7.91
N SER A 1140 17.79 13.23 -6.70
CA SER A 1140 17.09 12.51 -5.64
C SER A 1140 17.16 13.34 -4.35
N SER A 1141 16.08 13.21 -3.58
CA SER A 1141 15.64 13.99 -2.44
C SER A 1141 16.75 14.37 -1.46
N ARG A 1142 16.98 15.68 -1.28
CA ARG A 1142 17.71 16.17 -0.12
C ARG A 1142 16.81 16.02 1.10
N ARG A 1143 17.20 15.15 2.04
CA ARG A 1143 16.63 15.13 3.39
C ARG A 1143 17.11 16.37 4.11
N PHE A 1144 16.18 17.18 4.60
CA PHE A 1144 16.48 18.41 5.31
C PHE A 1144 16.92 18.06 6.74
N THR A 1145 18.16 18.41 7.06
CA THR A 1145 18.76 18.18 8.38
C THR A 1145 19.35 19.50 8.87
N THR A 1146 19.10 19.87 10.13
CA THR A 1146 19.67 21.06 10.76
C THR A 1146 21.19 20.93 10.90
N ARG A 1147 21.88 22.08 11.06
CA ARG A 1147 23.35 22.24 10.97
C ARG A 1147 24.18 21.26 11.82
N ASP A 1148 23.62 20.75 12.91
CA ASP A 1148 24.32 19.83 13.83
C ASP A 1148 24.26 18.34 13.45
N SER A 1149 23.53 18.00 12.39
CA SER A 1149 23.50 16.63 11.85
C SER A 1149 24.84 16.21 11.24
N PHE A 1150 25.74 17.17 11.00
CA PHE A 1150 27.12 16.94 10.59
C PHE A 1150 28.12 16.88 11.76
N ALA A 1151 27.72 17.22 12.99
CA ALA A 1151 28.59 17.19 14.17
C ALA A 1151 28.70 15.79 14.82
N ARG A 1152 27.82 14.85 14.46
CA ARG A 1152 27.87 13.44 14.95
C ARG A 1152 28.94 12.57 14.26
N GLY A 1153 29.82 13.16 13.45
CA GLY A 1153 30.88 12.46 12.72
C GLY A 1153 32.14 12.12 13.52
N ARG A 1154 32.05 11.85 14.83
CA ARG A 1154 33.16 11.27 15.62
C ARG A 1154 32.64 10.26 16.64
N GLY A 1155 32.85 8.97 16.33
CA GLY A 1155 32.79 7.85 17.27
C GLY A 1155 31.68 6.82 17.00
N ASP A 1156 32.05 5.70 16.37
CA ASP A 1156 31.35 4.40 16.36
C ASP A 1156 29.92 4.30 15.79
N TYR A 1157 29.67 4.89 14.62
CA TYR A 1157 28.77 4.25 13.66
C TYR A 1157 29.57 3.86 12.43
N ALA A 1158 29.72 2.55 12.23
CA ALA A 1158 30.22 2.01 10.99
C ALA A 1158 29.36 2.56 9.84
N VAL A 1159 30.02 3.13 8.84
CA VAL A 1159 29.41 3.33 7.52
C VAL A 1159 29.02 1.94 7.05
N VAL A 1160 27.71 1.66 7.07
CA VAL A 1160 27.15 0.54 6.32
C VAL A 1160 27.33 0.92 4.86
N ASP A 1161 28.16 0.13 4.18
CA ASP A 1161 28.33 0.17 2.73
C ASP A 1161 26.95 0.13 2.06
N GLU A 1162 26.77 0.93 1.02
CA GLU A 1162 25.62 0.79 0.12
C GLU A 1162 25.84 -0.45 -0.74
N ASP A 1163 25.60 -1.63 -0.18
CA ASP A 1163 25.24 -2.81 -0.94
C ASP A 1163 24.49 -3.78 -0.02
N GLU A 1164 23.49 -4.43 -0.62
CA GLU A 1164 22.64 -5.50 -0.09
C GLU A 1164 21.25 -5.12 0.46
N GLY A 1165 20.31 -5.13 -0.48
CA GLY A 1165 19.03 -5.76 -0.22
C GLY A 1165 19.22 -7.26 0.04
N GLU A 1166 18.71 -7.66 1.20
CA GLU A 1166 17.88 -8.84 1.43
C GLU A 1166 18.42 -10.25 1.14
N LEU A 1167 18.55 -10.96 2.27
CA LEU A 1167 17.96 -12.29 2.54
C LEU A 1167 18.53 -13.47 1.76
N LEU A 1168 19.49 -14.18 2.38
CA LEU A 1168 19.31 -15.54 2.95
C LEU A 1168 20.57 -15.92 3.78
N GLY A 1169 20.48 -15.83 5.11
CA GLY A 1169 21.22 -16.74 6.03
C GLY A 1169 20.39 -18.02 6.16
N GLU A 1170 20.92 -19.22 6.35
CA GLU A 1170 21.98 -19.76 7.20
C GLU A 1170 22.36 -21.13 6.56
N ASP A 1171 23.49 -21.80 6.77
CA ASP A 1171 24.63 -21.63 7.65
C ASP A 1171 25.72 -22.63 7.23
N SER A 1172 26.91 -22.37 7.77
CA SER A 1172 27.79 -23.35 8.40
C SER A 1172 29.18 -23.52 7.75
N ASP A 1173 30.10 -22.85 8.43
CA ASP A 1173 31.26 -23.47 9.06
C ASP A 1173 32.54 -23.65 8.25
N GLU A 1174 33.46 -22.80 8.67
CA GLU A 1174 34.80 -23.15 9.14
C GLU A 1174 35.91 -23.34 8.09
N ASP A 1175 36.93 -22.52 8.31
CA ASP A 1175 38.35 -22.74 7.97
C ASP A 1175 38.79 -22.57 6.51
N ALA A 1176 39.09 -21.32 6.10
CA ALA A 1176 40.40 -20.88 5.59
C ALA A 1176 40.39 -19.43 5.06
#